data_AF-A0AA97NP17-F1
#
_entry.id   AF-A0AA97NP17-F1
#
_cell.length_a   1.000
_cell.length_b   1.000
_cell.length_c   1.000
_cell.angle_alpha   90.00
_cell.angle_beta   90.00
_cell.angle_gamma   90.00
#
_symmetry.space_group_name_H-M   'P 1'
#
loop_
_entity.id
_entity.type
_entity.pdbx_description
1 polymer ?
#
loop_
_entity_poly.entity_id
_entity_poly.type
_entity_poly.pdbx_seq_one_letter_code
_entity_poly.pdbx_strand_id
1 'polypeptide(L)'
;MSTPKEVGPLPVVSPTDGSEDNSSDKQASHDKEKTAGADDPTPEDEHDVNKDVELQHGVAKIQAITKAWTFKYLMLTYVLIYLSSYCHSMQQNMNSNLGPYVTSAFSRHGLLATVGIVARLSSGIAQIPMAKIGDIWGRMEIYILVHGLTSFGLMLMAVSNSIETYAAANVFWSVGSAGVGFVHTVLISDLTSLRNRMIIYSINSTAYIGNAFAGPIVAELFLKQSSFRWAFGAFAIIFPFFGASICVVLWLNLRRAKRQGLVPVRPSSGRTTVQSVVFYLNEFDGMFLVMTVCVMIEPRLLTGRLSASVVGMILLCGGLSIFLLPFSIVSYSPYGWTSAYIIFMIIFGFFLVIAFAFWERNYAVTPLVPWKSLNDRTILGAALTAGILFASAGTWDSYFSSYLQVVHQQSISQAGFISNIYTIASCTWGPIVGYLIRLTNHYKWIAMSAVPVALLSTGLLIHFRTPDTYIGYVIMCQVLKACANGTIIICEQLAVMSVVSHNQVAVMLALIGLATSVGSSVGRAISGGIWTNQLLPLLIEKLPEDARANATVIYGSLPVQLSYPFGSPARNAIVAAYGDVQRKMVIAGACLMPLALGAVFLWRNVNVKKTKQTAGQTWLNIWVSPHATILASGNLSKLIASLKPRPLTGKGNQPEPGTGAWLTHSHGPPTSSENVKYRRWRSSPSGKVLWVRGGSVTIGTEAKLAISNLLGQKDEVESCTRDQLYSGSTWHALEALICSQESCFLVIDALDECTPSPSDKDAQAAGADLMRKLTELTERSGLKLACFSRDDPTLNPLLQKSACITLRPDLVMSDVLAVFLKEYDRDPALPPGSRERAKRRVLKTADGSFLWAKLFLQYAKSVDDAEAIDMRLEACPAKPHDVYERMLLETSRLGGFGEEDTRLRRTVFVFLLGAQTPVTVPMLVDVLKIPERGAAARIQQLCKPLVHVSESRVEICHPSARGFLLGLHPRVTDTLPPFTLVECRELLEKCPGRFWRDDL
;
A
#
# COMPACT_ATOMS: atom_id res chain seq x y z
N MET A 1 66.09 33.58 -13.14
CA MET A 1 66.01 35.05 -13.31
C MET A 1 64.84 35.52 -12.46
N SER A 2 65.08 35.76 -11.16
CA SER A 2 65.53 37.04 -10.54
C SER A 2 64.33 37.96 -10.24
N THR A 3 63.67 37.82 -9.09
CA THR A 3 63.89 38.52 -7.78
C THR A 3 62.89 39.69 -7.58
N PRO A 4 62.70 40.30 -6.39
CA PRO A 4 61.85 39.80 -5.29
C PRO A 4 61.03 40.93 -4.61
N LYS A 5 60.29 40.66 -3.51
CA LYS A 5 60.24 41.52 -2.30
C LYS A 5 59.45 40.92 -1.13
N GLU A 6 59.98 41.17 0.06
CA GLU A 6 59.57 40.76 1.40
C GLU A 6 59.00 41.94 2.23
N VAL A 7 58.12 41.60 3.18
CA VAL A 7 58.01 42.02 4.62
C VAL A 7 57.61 43.46 5.03
N GLY A 8 56.66 43.52 5.99
CA GLY A 8 56.41 44.64 6.93
C GLY A 8 55.15 44.47 7.83
N PRO A 9 55.20 44.58 9.18
CA PRO A 9 54.11 44.23 10.13
C PRO A 9 53.44 45.39 10.92
N LEU A 10 52.23 45.12 11.48
CA LEU A 10 51.47 45.62 12.68
C LEU A 10 51.41 47.15 13.04
N PRO A 11 50.27 47.71 13.55
CA PRO A 11 49.90 47.62 14.99
C PRO A 11 48.38 47.72 15.37
N VAL A 12 48.15 47.72 16.70
CA VAL A 12 46.95 47.54 17.56
C VAL A 12 46.23 48.88 17.92
N VAL A 13 44.97 48.85 18.42
CA VAL A 13 44.38 49.60 19.59
C VAL A 13 42.82 49.48 19.68
N SER A 14 42.35 48.63 20.61
CA SER A 14 41.29 48.68 21.69
C SER A 14 40.01 49.61 21.66
N PRO A 15 39.10 49.62 22.69
CA PRO A 15 38.22 48.56 23.29
C PRO A 15 36.79 49.07 23.70
N THR A 16 35.99 48.24 24.42
CA THR A 16 35.02 48.53 25.55
C THR A 16 33.87 47.49 25.54
N ASP A 17 33.32 46.91 26.61
CA ASP A 17 33.56 46.78 28.06
C ASP A 17 32.75 45.53 28.49
N GLY A 18 33.29 44.61 29.30
CA GLY A 18 33.15 44.57 30.77
C GLY A 18 32.35 43.29 31.13
N SER A 19 32.68 42.44 32.10
CA SER A 19 33.51 42.57 33.29
C SER A 19 33.81 41.16 33.85
N GLU A 20 35.06 40.97 34.32
CA GLU A 20 35.49 40.29 35.57
C GLU A 20 35.03 38.83 35.84
N ASP A 21 35.86 37.89 36.30
CA ASP A 21 37.21 37.96 36.86
C ASP A 21 37.81 36.55 36.98
N ASN A 22 39.15 36.47 36.89
CA ASN A 22 40.10 35.56 37.57
C ASN A 22 39.89 34.02 37.56
N SER A 23 40.91 33.16 37.45
CA SER A 23 42.37 33.26 37.33
C SER A 23 42.93 31.83 37.18
N SER A 24 43.92 31.68 36.29
CA SER A 24 45.12 30.83 36.34
C SER A 24 45.15 29.42 36.99
N ASP A 25 45.75 28.52 36.21
CA ASP A 25 46.86 27.61 36.54
C ASP A 25 46.64 26.19 37.11
N LYS A 26 47.28 25.26 36.38
CA LYS A 26 48.05 24.07 36.78
C LYS A 26 47.29 22.82 37.26
N GLN A 27 47.37 21.66 36.59
CA GLN A 27 48.51 20.77 36.27
C GLN A 27 48.80 19.76 37.40
N ALA A 28 48.91 18.48 37.00
CA ALA A 28 49.40 17.30 37.73
C ALA A 28 48.43 16.67 38.78
N SER A 29 48.35 15.36 39.02
CA SER A 29 48.94 14.14 38.43
C SER A 29 48.42 12.91 39.20
N HIS A 30 48.26 11.79 38.49
CA HIS A 30 48.48 10.38 38.89
C HIS A 30 47.68 9.69 40.03
N ASP A 31 47.12 8.54 39.64
CA ASP A 31 47.12 7.20 40.29
C ASP A 31 46.41 7.04 41.66
N LYS A 32 45.58 6.03 41.96
CA LYS A 32 45.64 4.59 41.66
C LYS A 32 44.31 3.88 42.04
N GLU A 33 44.09 2.73 41.41
CA GLU A 33 43.42 1.49 41.86
C GLU A 33 41.89 1.38 42.13
N LYS A 34 41.24 0.66 41.20
CA LYS A 34 40.22 -0.41 41.33
C LYS A 34 39.43 -0.55 42.65
N THR A 35 38.10 -0.46 42.52
CA THR A 35 37.15 -1.41 43.16
C THR A 35 35.90 -1.55 42.29
N ALA A 36 35.38 -2.76 42.19
CA ALA A 36 34.26 -3.15 41.35
C ALA A 36 32.91 -2.85 42.04
N GLY A 37 31.89 -2.44 41.27
CA GLY A 37 30.50 -2.38 41.73
C GLY A 37 29.59 -1.56 40.82
N ALA A 38 28.78 -2.26 40.03
CA ALA A 38 27.50 -1.90 39.40
C ALA A 38 27.13 -0.41 39.25
N ASP A 39 27.15 0.09 38.00
CA ASP A 39 26.45 1.32 37.62
C ASP A 39 25.53 1.11 36.39
N ASP A 40 24.35 1.68 36.53
CA ASP A 40 23.26 1.85 35.57
C ASP A 40 23.73 2.70 34.37
N PRO A 41 23.49 2.33 33.10
CA PRO A 41 23.94 3.17 31.99
C PRO A 41 22.98 4.34 31.79
N THR A 42 23.47 5.54 32.05
CA THR A 42 22.95 6.78 31.48
C THR A 42 23.01 6.73 29.94
N PRO A 43 22.09 7.39 29.22
CA PRO A 43 22.03 7.32 27.77
C PRO A 43 23.15 8.17 27.15
N GLU A 44 24.15 7.51 26.57
CA GLU A 44 25.19 8.12 25.74
C GLU A 44 24.61 8.70 24.44
N ASP A 45 24.89 9.99 24.24
CA ASP A 45 24.98 10.79 23.02
C ASP A 45 24.28 10.28 21.74
N GLU A 46 23.13 10.90 21.48
CA GLU A 46 22.49 10.93 20.16
C GLU A 46 23.40 11.66 19.15
N HIS A 47 23.99 10.92 18.21
CA HIS A 47 24.43 11.48 16.93
C HIS A 47 23.19 11.93 16.12
N ASP A 48 22.72 13.14 16.38
CA ASP A 48 21.74 13.85 15.57
C ASP A 48 22.41 14.36 14.29
N VAL A 49 22.13 13.71 13.16
CA VAL A 49 22.67 14.07 11.82
C VAL A 49 22.01 15.36 11.26
N ASN A 50 21.23 16.10 12.07
CA ASN A 50 20.27 17.07 11.54
C ASN A 50 20.36 18.49 12.10
N LYS A 51 21.55 18.93 12.51
CA LYS A 51 21.82 20.37 12.68
C LYS A 51 22.66 20.87 11.50
N ASP A 52 22.12 21.86 10.79
CA ASP A 52 22.82 22.77 9.86
C ASP A 52 22.88 22.44 8.35
N VAL A 53 21.79 21.95 7.72
CA VAL A 53 21.68 21.97 6.24
C VAL A 53 20.48 22.80 5.80
N GLU A 54 20.75 23.97 5.21
CA GLU A 54 19.75 24.84 4.59
C GLU A 54 18.97 24.07 3.50
N LEU A 55 17.65 23.93 3.68
CA LEU A 55 16.79 23.19 2.77
C LEU A 55 16.67 23.93 1.43
N GLN A 56 16.94 23.23 0.33
CA GLN A 56 16.75 23.78 -1.01
C GLN A 56 15.27 24.14 -1.25
N HIS A 57 15.04 25.24 -1.97
CA HIS A 57 13.72 25.86 -2.09
C HIS A 57 12.63 24.92 -2.64
N GLY A 58 12.94 24.14 -3.68
CA GLY A 58 12.01 23.18 -4.28
C GLY A 58 11.65 22.04 -3.31
N VAL A 59 12.62 21.56 -2.52
CA VAL A 59 12.40 20.55 -1.47
C VAL A 59 11.56 21.12 -0.32
N ALA A 60 11.84 22.35 0.10
CA ALA A 60 11.07 23.02 1.15
C ALA A 60 9.61 23.27 0.71
N LYS A 61 9.40 23.60 -0.58
CA LYS A 61 8.07 23.78 -1.17
C LYS A 61 7.24 22.50 -1.16
N ILE A 62 7.82 21.34 -1.50
CA ILE A 62 7.09 20.07 -1.45
C ILE A 62 6.85 19.60 -0.01
N GLN A 63 7.76 19.91 0.92
CA GLN A 63 7.54 19.67 2.36
C GLN A 63 6.39 20.53 2.92
N ALA A 64 6.26 21.78 2.48
CA ALA A 64 5.12 22.62 2.84
C ALA A 64 3.81 22.07 2.28
N ILE A 65 3.82 21.58 1.03
CA ILE A 65 2.67 20.95 0.38
C ILE A 65 2.24 19.70 1.15
N THR A 66 3.17 18.80 1.48
CA THR A 66 2.88 17.54 2.17
C THR A 66 2.35 17.75 3.59
N LYS A 67 2.77 18.81 4.28
CA LYS A 67 2.20 19.20 5.59
C LYS A 67 0.77 19.75 5.48
N ALA A 68 0.39 20.33 4.34
CA ALA A 68 -0.91 20.96 4.12
C ALA A 68 -1.99 20.01 3.57
N TRP A 69 -1.63 18.76 3.25
CA TRP A 69 -2.52 17.82 2.57
C TRP A 69 -3.60 17.24 3.47
N THR A 70 -4.82 17.18 2.93
CA THR A 70 -5.88 16.33 3.48
C THR A 70 -5.82 14.95 2.84
N PHE A 71 -6.33 13.92 3.51
CA PHE A 71 -6.38 12.55 3.00
C PHE A 71 -6.98 12.45 1.59
N LYS A 72 -8.04 13.23 1.29
CA LYS A 72 -8.69 13.27 -0.03
C LYS A 72 -7.73 13.69 -1.15
N TYR A 73 -6.95 14.76 -0.93
CA TYR A 73 -5.97 15.24 -1.91
C TYR A 73 -4.75 14.31 -2.04
N LEU A 74 -4.32 13.67 -0.95
CA LEU A 74 -3.28 12.64 -0.97
C LEU A 74 -3.72 11.44 -1.84
N MET A 75 -4.93 10.91 -1.62
CA MET A 75 -5.47 9.82 -2.43
C MET A 75 -5.67 10.21 -3.89
N LEU A 76 -6.24 11.39 -4.15
CA LEU A 76 -6.40 11.91 -5.51
C LEU A 76 -5.04 12.01 -6.22
N THR A 77 -3.99 12.48 -5.55
CA THR A 77 -2.66 12.59 -6.15
C THR A 77 -2.09 11.21 -6.49
N TYR A 78 -2.26 10.20 -5.65
CA TYR A 78 -1.84 8.83 -5.99
C TYR A 78 -2.60 8.26 -7.19
N VAL A 79 -3.92 8.47 -7.27
CA VAL A 79 -4.72 8.02 -8.42
C VAL A 79 -4.27 8.71 -9.70
N LEU A 80 -3.99 10.01 -9.66
CA LEU A 80 -3.49 10.74 -10.83
C LEU A 80 -2.07 10.32 -11.23
N ILE A 81 -1.18 10.08 -10.27
CA ILE A 81 0.16 9.50 -10.54
C ILE A 81 -0.01 8.13 -11.21
N TYR A 82 -0.88 7.27 -10.71
CA TYR A 82 -1.16 5.96 -11.30
C TYR A 82 -1.68 6.06 -12.74
N LEU A 83 -2.65 6.94 -13.01
CA LEU A 83 -3.18 7.19 -14.35
C LEU A 83 -2.13 7.75 -15.30
N SER A 84 -1.27 8.67 -14.81
CA SER A 84 -0.17 9.20 -15.59
C SER A 84 0.89 8.13 -15.89
N SER A 85 1.25 7.29 -14.91
CA SER A 85 2.15 6.15 -15.11
C SER A 85 1.55 5.12 -16.07
N TYR A 86 0.23 4.91 -16.05
CA TYR A 86 -0.47 4.08 -17.02
C TYR A 86 -0.33 4.65 -18.44
N CYS A 87 -0.64 5.94 -18.64
CA CYS A 87 -0.49 6.58 -19.94
C CYS A 87 0.97 6.56 -20.44
N HIS A 88 1.93 6.79 -19.53
CA HIS A 88 3.36 6.72 -19.82
C HIS A 88 3.80 5.33 -20.25
N SER A 89 3.38 4.30 -19.52
CA SER A 89 3.67 2.91 -19.85
C SER A 89 3.09 2.50 -21.20
N MET A 90 1.84 2.88 -21.48
CA MET A 90 1.21 2.62 -22.77
C MET A 90 2.01 3.23 -23.93
N GLN A 91 2.40 4.49 -23.78
CA GLN A 91 3.22 5.19 -24.77
C GLN A 91 4.58 4.49 -24.97
N GLN A 92 5.25 4.07 -23.90
CA GLN A 92 6.53 3.34 -23.99
C GLN A 92 6.38 1.99 -24.69
N ASN A 93 5.34 1.22 -24.36
CA ASN A 93 5.05 -0.06 -25.01
C ASN A 93 4.71 0.11 -26.50
N MET A 94 3.97 1.16 -26.85
CA MET A 94 3.72 1.47 -28.25
C MET A 94 5.03 1.78 -28.99
N ASN A 95 5.89 2.62 -28.42
CA ASN A 95 7.17 2.98 -29.07
C ASN A 95 8.10 1.78 -29.23
N SER A 96 8.17 0.86 -28.25
CA SER A 96 9.02 -0.32 -28.33
C SER A 96 8.56 -1.31 -29.40
N ASN A 97 7.25 -1.47 -29.60
CA ASN A 97 6.68 -2.36 -30.62
C ASN A 97 6.72 -1.75 -32.02
N LEU A 98 6.54 -0.44 -32.16
CA LEU A 98 6.62 0.26 -33.46
C LEU A 98 8.06 0.49 -33.93
N GLY A 99 9.02 0.61 -33.01
CA GLY A 99 10.41 0.96 -33.30
C GLY A 99 11.07 0.16 -34.43
N PRO A 100 10.99 -1.19 -34.44
CA PRO A 100 11.51 -2.02 -35.52
C PRO A 100 10.89 -1.74 -36.89
N TYR A 101 9.61 -1.38 -36.95
CA TYR A 101 8.91 -1.07 -38.19
C TYR A 101 9.28 0.32 -38.71
N VAL A 102 9.44 1.29 -37.81
CA VAL A 102 9.88 2.65 -38.17
C VAL A 102 11.28 2.63 -38.78
N THR A 103 12.24 1.94 -38.16
CA THR A 103 13.61 1.85 -38.72
C THR A 103 13.66 1.02 -40.00
N SER A 104 12.78 0.02 -40.14
CA SER A 104 12.65 -0.76 -41.37
C SER A 104 12.02 0.03 -42.51
N ALA A 105 11.09 0.96 -42.22
CA ALA A 105 10.52 1.87 -43.23
C ALA A 105 11.58 2.79 -43.87
N PHE A 106 12.73 2.99 -43.20
CA PHE A 106 13.89 3.70 -43.72
C PHE A 106 15.00 2.77 -44.23
N SER A 107 14.73 1.47 -44.40
CA SER A 107 15.70 0.45 -44.87
C SER A 107 16.99 0.35 -44.04
N ARG A 108 16.94 0.68 -42.75
CA ARG A 108 18.12 0.73 -41.86
C ARG A 108 17.84 0.05 -40.51
N HIS A 109 17.38 -1.20 -40.54
CA HIS A 109 17.01 -1.95 -39.34
C HIS A 109 18.14 -2.06 -38.30
N GLY A 110 19.39 -2.29 -38.74
CA GLY A 110 20.53 -2.42 -37.83
C GLY A 110 20.87 -1.13 -37.05
N LEU A 111 20.38 0.04 -37.48
CA LEU A 111 20.55 1.29 -36.73
C LEU A 111 19.62 1.38 -35.50
N LEU A 112 18.72 0.41 -35.28
CA LEU A 112 17.88 0.36 -34.08
C LEU A 112 18.72 0.38 -32.79
N ALA A 113 19.82 -0.37 -32.76
CA ALA A 113 20.76 -0.37 -31.64
C ALA A 113 21.46 0.98 -31.50
N THR A 114 21.92 1.55 -32.61
CA THR A 114 22.61 2.86 -32.69
C THR A 114 21.76 4.00 -32.15
N VAL A 115 20.52 4.12 -32.63
CA VAL A 115 19.55 5.12 -32.16
C VAL A 115 19.22 4.91 -30.69
N GLY A 116 19.12 3.65 -30.25
CA GLY A 116 18.91 3.28 -28.86
C GLY A 116 20.07 3.65 -27.93
N ILE A 117 21.33 3.51 -28.37
CA ILE A 117 22.52 3.84 -27.57
C ILE A 117 22.53 5.34 -27.26
N VAL A 118 22.42 6.20 -28.27
CA VAL A 118 22.44 7.67 -28.09
C VAL A 118 21.28 8.10 -27.21
N ALA A 119 20.07 7.64 -27.52
CA ALA A 119 18.88 8.01 -26.77
C ALA A 119 18.92 7.57 -25.30
N ARG A 120 19.45 6.37 -25.01
CA ARG A 120 19.61 5.89 -23.64
C ARG A 120 20.67 6.69 -22.89
N LEU A 121 21.84 6.92 -23.46
CA LEU A 121 22.90 7.74 -22.84
C LEU A 121 22.40 9.15 -22.51
N SER A 122 21.78 9.83 -23.48
CA SER A 122 21.23 11.18 -23.27
C SER A 122 20.19 11.19 -22.15
N SER A 123 19.30 10.19 -22.11
CA SER A 123 18.26 10.10 -21.08
C SER A 123 18.79 9.91 -19.65
N GLY A 124 19.84 9.11 -19.47
CA GLY A 124 20.42 8.87 -18.13
C GLY A 124 21.25 10.04 -17.62
N ILE A 125 22.03 10.67 -18.51
CA ILE A 125 22.85 11.83 -18.16
C ILE A 125 21.96 13.02 -17.78
N ALA A 126 20.82 13.19 -18.45
CA ALA A 126 19.87 14.26 -18.18
C ALA A 126 19.13 14.12 -16.83
N GLN A 127 19.12 12.96 -16.17
CA GLN A 127 18.39 12.81 -14.90
C GLN A 127 19.04 13.57 -13.74
N ILE A 128 20.37 13.70 -13.71
CA ILE A 128 21.08 14.43 -12.66
C ILE A 128 20.79 15.93 -12.67
N PRO A 129 20.91 16.66 -13.82
CA PRO A 129 20.51 18.07 -13.85
C PRO A 129 19.02 18.22 -13.59
N MET A 130 18.16 17.29 -14.05
CA MET A 130 16.72 17.31 -13.72
C MET A 130 16.48 17.19 -12.21
N ALA A 131 17.24 16.35 -11.50
CA ALA A 131 17.18 16.26 -10.04
C ALA A 131 17.52 17.60 -9.38
N LYS A 132 18.65 18.22 -9.77
CA LYS A 132 19.08 19.53 -9.24
C LYS A 132 18.06 20.64 -9.55
N ILE A 133 17.56 20.71 -10.77
CA ILE A 133 16.51 21.68 -11.16
C ILE A 133 15.25 21.45 -10.33
N GLY A 134 14.85 20.19 -10.14
CA GLY A 134 13.70 19.83 -9.32
C GLY A 134 13.86 20.21 -7.84
N ASP A 135 15.08 20.16 -7.30
CA ASP A 135 15.37 20.57 -5.92
C ASP A 135 15.43 22.10 -5.76
N ILE A 136 15.76 22.85 -6.82
CA ILE A 136 15.78 24.34 -6.82
C ILE A 136 14.40 24.94 -7.14
N TRP A 137 13.80 24.59 -8.28
CA TRP A 137 12.55 25.19 -8.79
C TRP A 137 11.31 24.58 -8.14
N GLY A 138 11.34 23.28 -7.88
CA GLY A 138 10.22 22.51 -7.32
C GLY A 138 9.77 21.36 -8.22
N ARG A 139 9.03 20.41 -7.62
CA ARG A 139 8.57 19.18 -8.28
C ARG A 139 7.57 19.41 -9.40
N MET A 140 6.73 20.45 -9.30
CA MET A 140 5.71 20.76 -10.31
C MET A 140 6.35 21.34 -11.57
N GLU A 141 7.29 22.27 -11.40
CA GLU A 141 7.99 22.96 -12.49
C GLU A 141 8.78 21.98 -13.36
N ILE A 142 9.57 21.10 -12.72
CA ILE A 142 10.31 20.05 -13.43
C ILE A 142 9.36 19.06 -14.13
N TYR A 143 8.20 18.77 -13.53
CA TYR A 143 7.21 17.85 -14.11
C TYR A 143 6.60 18.38 -15.42
N ILE A 144 6.29 19.69 -15.47
CA ILE A 144 5.81 20.38 -16.68
C ILE A 144 6.87 20.34 -17.77
N LEU A 145 8.12 20.64 -17.42
CA LEU A 145 9.26 20.63 -18.33
C LEU A 145 9.44 19.26 -19.00
N VAL A 146 9.51 18.18 -18.21
CA VAL A 146 9.73 16.84 -18.77
C VAL A 146 8.54 16.33 -19.59
N HIS A 147 7.30 16.72 -19.25
CA HIS A 147 6.12 16.43 -20.06
C HIS A 147 6.14 17.18 -21.40
N GLY A 148 6.48 18.47 -21.37
CA GLY A 148 6.64 19.28 -22.58
C GLY A 148 7.69 18.69 -23.51
N LEU A 149 8.84 18.29 -22.95
CA LEU A 149 9.92 17.67 -23.70
C LEU A 149 9.51 16.33 -24.34
N THR A 150 8.79 15.48 -23.59
CA THR A 150 8.29 14.20 -24.10
C THR A 150 7.30 14.42 -25.25
N SER A 151 6.39 15.38 -25.09
CA SER A 151 5.34 15.68 -26.07
C SER A 151 5.94 16.29 -27.35
N PHE A 152 6.95 17.14 -27.21
CA PHE A 152 7.73 17.65 -28.33
C PHE A 152 8.46 16.53 -29.09
N GLY A 153 9.10 15.59 -28.37
CA GLY A 153 9.72 14.42 -28.99
C GLY A 153 8.73 13.55 -29.78
N LEU A 154 7.54 13.31 -29.22
CA LEU A 154 6.47 12.57 -29.90
C LEU A 154 5.94 13.30 -31.14
N MET A 155 5.78 14.62 -31.07
CA MET A 155 5.39 15.44 -32.22
C MET A 155 6.45 15.37 -33.34
N LEU A 156 7.74 15.44 -33.00
CA LEU A 156 8.82 15.27 -33.97
C LEU A 156 8.82 13.86 -34.60
N MET A 157 8.56 12.80 -33.83
CA MET A 157 8.41 11.44 -34.37
C MET A 157 7.24 11.33 -35.35
N ALA A 158 6.13 12.02 -35.09
CA ALA A 158 4.97 12.04 -36.00
C ALA A 158 5.31 12.74 -37.34
N VAL A 159 6.14 13.78 -37.31
CA VAL A 159 6.50 14.58 -38.49
C VAL A 159 7.77 14.08 -39.19
N SER A 160 8.51 13.13 -38.61
CA SER A 160 9.78 12.65 -39.18
C SER A 160 9.63 12.02 -40.59
N ASN A 161 10.44 12.49 -41.53
CA ASN A 161 10.53 11.97 -42.91
C ASN A 161 11.88 11.28 -43.18
N SER A 162 12.80 11.29 -42.23
CA SER A 162 14.13 10.67 -42.36
C SER A 162 14.51 9.94 -41.08
N ILE A 163 15.46 9.00 -41.18
CA ILE A 163 15.96 8.28 -40.01
C ILE A 163 16.73 9.20 -39.05
N GLU A 164 17.40 10.23 -39.58
CA GLU A 164 18.16 11.20 -38.79
C GLU A 164 17.21 12.08 -37.96
N THR A 165 16.10 12.52 -38.55
CA THR A 165 15.06 13.29 -37.84
C THR A 165 14.36 12.42 -36.79
N TYR A 166 14.07 11.15 -37.10
CA TYR A 166 13.54 10.20 -36.14
C TYR A 166 14.53 9.92 -34.99
N ALA A 167 15.82 9.76 -35.28
CA ALA A 167 16.85 9.53 -34.28
C ALA A 167 16.95 10.72 -33.31
N ALA A 168 16.95 11.96 -33.84
CA ALA A 168 16.91 13.17 -33.03
C ALA A 168 15.62 13.23 -32.17
N ALA A 169 14.46 12.97 -32.76
CA ALA A 169 13.19 12.92 -32.05
C ALA A 169 13.20 11.88 -30.91
N ASN A 170 13.83 10.72 -31.13
CA ASN A 170 13.97 9.67 -30.13
C ASN A 170 14.84 10.08 -28.94
N VAL A 171 15.84 10.95 -29.14
CA VAL A 171 16.61 11.54 -28.03
C VAL A 171 15.72 12.45 -27.19
N PHE A 172 15.00 13.39 -27.80
CA PHE A 172 14.07 14.28 -27.10
C PHE A 172 13.02 13.51 -26.30
N TRP A 173 12.39 12.54 -26.97
CA TRP A 173 11.41 11.67 -26.34
C TRP A 173 12.02 10.86 -25.19
N SER A 174 13.20 10.25 -25.38
CA SER A 174 13.82 9.41 -24.35
C SER A 174 14.22 10.21 -23.11
N VAL A 175 14.76 11.41 -23.30
CA VAL A 175 15.11 12.33 -22.21
C VAL A 175 13.85 12.75 -21.45
N GLY A 176 12.80 13.17 -22.14
CA GLY A 176 11.53 13.52 -21.52
C GLY A 176 10.89 12.34 -20.78
N SER A 177 10.78 11.19 -21.45
CA SER A 177 10.15 9.97 -20.93
C SER A 177 10.87 9.44 -19.68
N ALA A 178 12.21 9.43 -19.69
CA ALA A 178 13.00 9.07 -18.51
C ALA A 178 12.85 10.09 -17.37
N GLY A 179 12.71 11.38 -17.72
CA GLY A 179 12.43 12.46 -16.77
C GLY A 179 11.06 12.32 -16.11
N VAL A 180 10.01 11.95 -16.86
CA VAL A 180 8.67 11.70 -16.30
C VAL A 180 8.69 10.57 -15.27
N GLY A 181 9.28 9.42 -15.63
CA GLY A 181 9.41 8.29 -14.72
C GLY A 181 10.25 8.65 -13.47
N PHE A 182 11.30 9.44 -13.65
CA PHE A 182 12.11 9.96 -12.55
C PHE A 182 11.30 10.88 -11.61
N VAL A 183 10.53 11.83 -12.15
CA VAL A 183 9.73 12.74 -11.31
C VAL A 183 8.58 12.03 -10.62
N HIS A 184 7.91 11.06 -11.27
CA HIS A 184 6.96 10.16 -10.58
C HIS A 184 7.64 9.49 -9.40
N THR A 185 8.87 9.03 -9.60
CA THR A 185 9.63 8.33 -8.58
C THR A 185 9.93 9.25 -7.39
N VAL A 186 10.48 10.43 -7.67
CA VAL A 186 10.75 11.45 -6.65
C VAL A 186 9.46 11.88 -5.93
N LEU A 187 8.36 12.11 -6.64
CA LEU A 187 7.07 12.46 -6.03
C LEU A 187 6.60 11.35 -5.08
N ILE A 188 6.58 10.08 -5.49
CA ILE A 188 6.20 8.98 -4.60
C ILE A 188 7.13 8.94 -3.38
N SER A 189 8.43 9.17 -3.56
CA SER A 189 9.39 9.23 -2.46
C SER A 189 9.09 10.36 -1.47
N ASP A 190 8.71 11.54 -1.95
CA ASP A 190 8.37 12.70 -1.12
C ASP A 190 7.06 12.50 -0.34
N LEU A 191 6.10 11.75 -0.92
CA LEU A 191 4.80 11.49 -0.31
C LEU A 191 4.81 10.33 0.70
N THR A 192 5.86 9.51 0.68
CA THR A 192 5.88 8.25 1.42
C THR A 192 7.05 8.14 2.40
N SER A 193 6.81 7.46 3.51
CA SER A 193 7.89 7.07 4.43
C SER A 193 8.74 5.94 3.84
N LEU A 194 10.05 5.96 4.13
CA LEU A 194 11.03 4.99 3.60
C LEU A 194 10.60 3.53 3.78
N ARG A 195 9.95 3.19 4.91
CA ARG A 195 9.48 1.82 5.22
C ARG A 195 8.34 1.32 4.31
N ASN A 196 7.47 2.21 3.85
CA ASN A 196 6.31 1.87 3.01
C ASN A 196 6.49 2.25 1.54
N ARG A 197 7.54 3.03 1.25
CA ARG A 197 7.83 3.59 -0.06
C ARG A 197 7.86 2.53 -1.15
N MET A 198 8.51 1.39 -0.90
CA MET A 198 8.63 0.32 -1.90
C MET A 198 7.29 -0.39 -2.20
N ILE A 199 6.37 -0.44 -1.24
CA ILE A 199 5.01 -0.98 -1.47
C ILE A 199 4.26 -0.06 -2.42
N ILE A 200 4.29 1.26 -2.17
CA ILE A 200 3.61 2.25 -3.02
C ILE A 200 4.24 2.29 -4.41
N TYR A 201 5.57 2.22 -4.52
CA TYR A 201 6.26 2.10 -5.81
C TYR A 201 5.78 0.90 -6.61
N SER A 202 5.68 -0.24 -5.95
CA SER A 202 5.29 -1.48 -6.61
C SER A 202 3.80 -1.50 -6.97
N ILE A 203 2.95 -0.85 -6.19
CA ILE A 203 1.54 -0.63 -6.58
C ILE A 203 1.50 0.25 -7.82
N ASN A 204 2.29 1.32 -7.88
CA ASN A 204 2.32 2.20 -9.06
C ASN A 204 2.80 1.46 -10.32
N SER A 205 3.77 0.54 -10.21
CA SER A 205 4.23 -0.25 -11.35
C SER A 205 3.19 -1.26 -11.86
N THR A 206 2.15 -1.61 -11.08
CA THR A 206 1.06 -2.46 -11.58
C THR A 206 0.28 -1.82 -12.74
N ALA A 207 0.35 -0.50 -12.92
CA ALA A 207 -0.21 0.20 -14.09
C ALA A 207 0.33 -0.35 -15.43
N TYR A 208 1.50 -0.99 -15.41
CA TYR A 208 2.14 -1.55 -16.59
C TYR A 208 1.53 -2.89 -17.02
N ILE A 209 0.80 -3.59 -16.13
CA ILE A 209 0.24 -4.92 -16.40
C ILE A 209 -0.84 -4.86 -17.48
N GLY A 210 -1.76 -3.89 -17.42
CA GLY A 210 -2.78 -3.72 -18.45
C GLY A 210 -2.16 -3.36 -19.82
N ASN A 211 -1.15 -2.51 -19.81
CA ASN A 211 -0.47 -2.03 -21.02
C ASN A 211 0.44 -3.08 -21.67
N ALA A 212 0.89 -4.08 -20.91
CA ALA A 212 1.63 -5.21 -21.44
C ALA A 212 0.85 -5.98 -22.52
N PHE A 213 -0.47 -6.04 -22.38
CA PHE A 213 -1.38 -6.65 -23.36
C PHE A 213 -1.97 -5.61 -24.33
N ALA A 214 -2.41 -4.46 -23.82
CA ALA A 214 -3.02 -3.43 -24.66
C ALA A 214 -2.02 -2.80 -25.65
N GLY A 215 -0.76 -2.61 -25.25
CA GLY A 215 0.27 -1.93 -26.03
C GLY A 215 0.54 -2.59 -27.39
N PRO A 216 0.90 -3.90 -27.44
CA PRO A 216 1.10 -4.61 -28.70
C PRO A 216 -0.12 -4.58 -29.62
N ILE A 217 -1.33 -4.76 -29.07
CA ILE A 217 -2.58 -4.74 -29.84
C ILE A 217 -2.81 -3.36 -30.45
N VAL A 218 -2.65 -2.29 -29.67
CA VAL A 218 -2.83 -0.91 -30.15
C VAL A 218 -1.77 -0.56 -31.20
N ALA A 219 -0.52 -0.98 -31.00
CA ALA A 219 0.54 -0.79 -31.99
C ALA A 219 0.21 -1.51 -33.31
N GLU A 220 -0.28 -2.75 -33.25
CA GLU A 220 -0.70 -3.50 -34.44
C GLU A 220 -1.90 -2.87 -35.14
N LEU A 221 -2.90 -2.38 -34.40
CA LEU A 221 -4.04 -1.67 -34.95
C LEU A 221 -3.61 -0.39 -35.69
N PHE A 222 -2.70 0.40 -35.12
CA PHE A 222 -2.16 1.58 -35.80
C PHE A 222 -1.36 1.22 -37.06
N LEU A 223 -0.63 0.12 -37.07
CA LEU A 223 0.09 -0.36 -38.25
C LEU A 223 -0.85 -0.86 -39.36
N LYS A 224 -1.95 -1.54 -39.00
CA LYS A 224 -2.88 -2.14 -39.97
C LYS A 224 -3.93 -1.16 -40.50
N GLN A 225 -4.48 -0.31 -39.64
CA GLN A 225 -5.63 0.53 -39.94
C GLN A 225 -5.27 2.02 -40.13
N SER A 226 -4.04 2.42 -39.78
CA SER A 226 -3.62 3.82 -39.82
C SER A 226 -2.13 3.93 -40.20
N SER A 227 -1.41 4.90 -39.65
CA SER A 227 0.04 5.08 -39.81
C SER A 227 0.74 5.15 -38.46
N PHE A 228 2.01 4.71 -38.42
CA PHE A 228 2.86 4.85 -37.24
C PHE A 228 3.02 6.31 -36.79
N ARG A 229 2.93 7.25 -37.74
CA ARG A 229 3.02 8.70 -37.50
C ARG A 229 1.85 9.20 -36.65
N TRP A 230 0.65 8.74 -36.96
CA TRP A 230 -0.54 9.09 -36.18
C TRP A 230 -0.53 8.46 -34.78
N ALA A 231 0.06 7.28 -34.63
CA ALA A 231 0.27 6.67 -33.31
C ALA A 231 1.07 7.60 -32.37
N PHE A 232 2.17 8.17 -32.85
CA PHE A 232 2.95 9.16 -32.09
C PHE A 232 2.19 10.48 -31.89
N GLY A 233 1.47 10.96 -32.90
CA GLY A 233 0.66 12.18 -32.82
C GLY A 233 -0.46 12.11 -31.78
N ALA A 234 -1.17 10.99 -31.69
CA ALA A 234 -2.24 10.81 -30.70
C ALA A 234 -1.71 10.89 -29.26
N PHE A 235 -0.58 10.24 -28.97
CA PHE A 235 0.03 10.30 -27.64
C PHE A 235 0.67 11.67 -27.33
N ALA A 236 1.08 12.44 -28.33
CA ALA A 236 1.52 13.82 -28.12
C ALA A 236 0.39 14.72 -27.57
N ILE A 237 -0.88 14.38 -27.81
CA ILE A 237 -2.06 15.10 -27.30
C ILE A 237 -2.53 14.54 -25.95
N ILE A 238 -2.61 13.20 -25.83
CA ILE A 238 -3.13 12.54 -24.63
C ILE A 238 -2.19 12.73 -23.43
N PHE A 239 -0.88 12.68 -23.67
CA PHE A 239 0.12 12.67 -22.60
C PHE A 239 0.16 13.98 -21.77
N PRO A 240 0.14 15.20 -22.38
CA PRO A 240 0.02 16.46 -21.64
C PRO A 240 -1.20 16.55 -20.73
N PHE A 241 -2.35 15.97 -21.10
CA PHE A 241 -3.59 16.05 -20.32
C PHE A 241 -3.43 15.42 -18.94
N PHE A 242 -2.89 14.20 -18.89
CA PHE A 242 -2.61 13.53 -17.63
C PHE A 242 -1.50 14.23 -16.83
N GLY A 243 -0.48 14.77 -17.50
CA GLY A 243 0.54 15.60 -16.86
C GLY A 243 -0.04 16.84 -16.16
N ALA A 244 -0.91 17.58 -16.87
CA ALA A 244 -1.55 18.79 -16.36
C ALA A 244 -2.41 18.51 -15.12
N SER A 245 -3.10 17.37 -15.07
CA SER A 245 -3.97 17.02 -13.94
C SER A 245 -3.21 16.97 -12.59
N ILE A 246 -2.01 16.39 -12.57
CA ILE A 246 -1.16 16.32 -11.37
C ILE A 246 -0.66 17.72 -10.99
N CYS A 247 -0.24 18.52 -11.99
CA CYS A 247 0.18 19.90 -11.76
C CYS A 247 -0.91 20.75 -11.11
N VAL A 248 -2.16 20.61 -11.57
CA VAL A 248 -3.32 21.32 -11.00
C VAL A 248 -3.49 20.96 -9.52
N VAL A 249 -3.44 19.67 -9.16
CA VAL A 249 -3.59 19.24 -7.76
C VAL A 249 -2.43 19.74 -6.89
N LEU A 250 -1.19 19.64 -7.37
CA LEU A 250 -0.03 20.19 -6.66
C LEU A 250 -0.16 21.70 -6.45
N TRP A 251 -0.71 22.42 -7.43
CA TRP A 251 -0.88 23.87 -7.39
C TRP A 251 -1.99 24.31 -6.43
N LEU A 252 -3.12 23.61 -6.43
CA LEU A 252 -4.20 23.84 -5.46
C LEU A 252 -3.70 23.65 -4.03
N ASN A 253 -2.92 22.58 -3.78
CA ASN A 253 -2.36 22.32 -2.46
C ASN A 253 -1.24 23.30 -2.08
N LEU A 254 -0.44 23.77 -3.04
CA LEU A 254 0.51 24.84 -2.80
C LEU A 254 -0.18 26.14 -2.39
N ARG A 255 -1.29 26.50 -3.05
CA ARG A 255 -2.12 27.66 -2.65
C ARG A 255 -2.65 27.50 -1.23
N ARG A 256 -3.07 26.29 -0.86
CA ARG A 256 -3.53 25.98 0.51
C ARG A 256 -2.40 26.11 1.53
N ALA A 257 -1.22 25.58 1.25
CA ALA A 257 -0.03 25.72 2.09
C ALA A 257 0.36 27.20 2.28
N LYS A 258 0.27 28.02 1.22
CA LYS A 258 0.48 29.48 1.31
C LYS A 258 -0.53 30.16 2.24
N ARG A 259 -1.82 29.81 2.13
CA ARG A 259 -2.88 30.34 3.02
C ARG A 259 -2.65 29.98 4.49
N GLN A 260 -2.02 28.84 4.76
CA GLN A 260 -1.69 28.37 6.11
C GLN A 260 -0.35 28.91 6.63
N GLY A 261 0.36 29.75 5.87
CA GLY A 261 1.67 30.29 6.27
C GLY A 261 2.78 29.23 6.34
N LEU A 262 2.59 28.05 5.74
CA LEU A 262 3.55 26.93 5.82
C LEU A 262 4.68 27.02 4.78
N VAL A 263 4.57 27.94 3.81
CA VAL A 263 5.56 28.09 2.73
C VAL A 263 6.68 29.00 3.20
N PRO A 264 7.96 28.59 3.06
CA PRO A 264 9.08 29.42 3.45
C PRO A 264 9.08 30.75 2.67
N VAL A 265 9.28 31.85 3.40
CA VAL A 265 9.36 33.21 2.83
C VAL A 265 10.61 33.27 1.96
N ARG A 266 10.44 33.56 0.66
CA ARG A 266 11.55 33.76 -0.27
C ARG A 266 12.24 35.08 0.11
N PRO A 267 13.57 35.15 0.23
CA PRO A 267 14.25 36.45 0.30
C PRO A 267 13.87 37.23 -0.98
N SER A 268 13.41 38.47 -0.84
CA SER A 268 12.93 39.25 -1.98
C SER A 268 14.09 39.49 -2.95
N SER A 269 14.06 38.82 -4.10
CA SER A 269 14.83 39.26 -5.25
C SER A 269 14.17 40.55 -5.71
N GLY A 270 14.79 41.71 -5.46
CA GLY A 270 14.26 43.04 -5.83
C GLY A 270 14.15 43.29 -7.34
N ARG A 271 13.82 42.27 -8.13
CA ARG A 271 13.66 42.30 -9.59
C ARG A 271 12.25 42.74 -9.94
N THR A 272 12.13 43.66 -10.91
CA THR A 272 10.83 44.10 -11.43
C THR A 272 10.10 42.97 -12.16
N THR A 273 8.78 43.07 -12.37
CA THR A 273 7.98 42.06 -13.10
C THR A 273 8.47 41.85 -14.53
N VAL A 274 8.93 42.90 -15.21
CA VAL A 274 9.55 42.80 -16.55
C VAL A 274 10.92 42.13 -16.47
N GLN A 275 11.77 42.47 -15.50
CA GLN A 275 13.04 41.74 -15.29
C GLN A 275 12.81 40.29 -14.87
N SER A 276 11.73 39.98 -14.16
CA SER A 276 11.39 38.61 -13.77
C SER A 276 10.85 37.83 -14.96
N VAL A 277 10.01 38.42 -15.80
CA VAL A 277 9.54 37.80 -17.05
C VAL A 277 10.69 37.65 -18.04
N VAL A 278 11.58 38.62 -18.21
CA VAL A 278 12.79 38.49 -19.04
C VAL A 278 13.79 37.50 -18.43
N PHE A 279 13.91 37.43 -17.11
CA PHE A 279 14.74 36.44 -16.43
C PHE A 279 14.19 35.02 -16.63
N TYR A 280 12.89 34.80 -16.39
CA TYR A 280 12.25 33.50 -16.62
C TYR A 280 12.13 33.17 -18.11
N LEU A 281 11.90 34.13 -19.01
CA LEU A 281 11.94 33.90 -20.46
C LEU A 281 13.38 33.59 -20.90
N ASN A 282 14.42 34.31 -20.47
CA ASN A 282 15.80 33.90 -20.76
C ASN A 282 16.18 32.55 -20.13
N GLU A 283 15.57 32.16 -19.00
CA GLU A 283 15.82 30.89 -18.31
C GLU A 283 14.99 29.72 -18.91
N PHE A 284 13.80 29.97 -19.45
CA PHE A 284 12.93 28.98 -20.13
C PHE A 284 13.19 28.89 -21.65
N ASP A 285 13.26 30.02 -22.34
CA ASP A 285 13.66 30.12 -23.74
C ASP A 285 15.10 29.64 -23.87
N GLY A 286 15.98 29.98 -22.90
CA GLY A 286 17.30 29.39 -22.77
C GLY A 286 17.33 27.87 -22.61
N MET A 287 16.24 27.17 -22.27
CA MET A 287 16.24 25.72 -22.08
C MET A 287 15.67 24.94 -23.27
N PHE A 288 14.63 25.49 -23.92
CA PHE A 288 14.18 25.01 -25.23
C PHE A 288 15.24 25.29 -26.30
N LEU A 289 15.92 26.44 -26.16
CA LEU A 289 17.12 26.81 -26.90
C LEU A 289 18.34 26.00 -26.44
N VAL A 290 18.63 25.74 -25.16
CA VAL A 290 19.82 24.92 -24.76
C VAL A 290 19.78 23.50 -25.32
N MET A 291 18.61 22.87 -25.50
CA MET A 291 18.56 21.55 -26.13
C MET A 291 18.64 21.61 -27.68
N THR A 292 18.28 22.74 -28.29
CA THR A 292 18.26 22.93 -29.75
C THR A 292 19.49 23.71 -30.29
N VAL A 293 20.14 24.51 -29.45
CA VAL A 293 21.24 25.46 -29.73
C VAL A 293 22.55 25.06 -29.03
N CYS A 294 22.58 24.06 -28.13
CA CYS A 294 23.85 23.39 -27.79
C CYS A 294 24.49 22.64 -28.97
N VAL A 295 23.83 22.59 -30.14
CA VAL A 295 24.42 22.15 -31.42
C VAL A 295 25.03 23.32 -32.22
N MET A 296 24.69 24.59 -31.95
CA MET A 296 25.24 25.72 -32.73
C MET A 296 25.15 27.05 -31.97
N ILE A 297 26.31 27.67 -31.73
CA ILE A 297 26.54 29.12 -31.52
C ILE A 297 26.71 29.61 -30.06
N GLU A 298 27.96 30.01 -29.80
CA GLU A 298 28.64 30.84 -28.77
C GLU A 298 28.20 30.91 -27.27
N PRO A 299 29.17 30.85 -26.32
CA PRO A 299 28.94 30.93 -24.89
C PRO A 299 29.20 32.35 -24.36
N ARG A 300 28.19 33.22 -24.32
CA ARG A 300 28.27 34.44 -23.50
C ARG A 300 26.98 34.61 -22.71
N LEU A 301 27.12 34.59 -21.38
CA LEU A 301 26.10 34.91 -20.36
C LEU A 301 25.21 33.77 -19.82
N LEU A 302 25.81 32.67 -19.34
CA LEU A 302 25.18 31.90 -18.25
C LEU A 302 26.11 31.87 -17.03
N THR A 303 25.57 32.34 -15.90
CA THR A 303 26.16 32.32 -14.55
C THR A 303 27.02 31.08 -14.31
N GLY A 304 28.31 31.27 -13.99
CA GLY A 304 29.38 30.26 -14.06
C GLY A 304 29.24 28.96 -13.23
N ARG A 305 28.11 28.72 -12.57
CA ARG A 305 27.81 27.47 -11.84
C ARG A 305 27.11 26.40 -12.69
N LEU A 306 26.29 26.78 -13.67
CA LEU A 306 25.60 25.82 -14.56
C LEU A 306 26.42 25.45 -15.80
N SER A 307 27.24 26.37 -16.32
CA SER A 307 28.04 26.14 -17.54
C SER A 307 29.02 24.96 -17.39
N ALA A 308 29.64 24.81 -16.22
CA ALA A 308 30.61 23.73 -15.96
C ALA A 308 29.98 22.32 -15.95
N SER A 309 28.73 22.19 -15.48
CA SER A 309 28.02 20.90 -15.51
C SER A 309 27.55 20.55 -16.93
N VAL A 310 27.19 21.54 -17.74
CA VAL A 310 26.80 21.33 -19.16
C VAL A 310 27.98 20.80 -19.97
N VAL A 311 29.17 21.36 -19.79
CA VAL A 311 30.39 20.84 -20.42
C VAL A 311 30.65 19.39 -19.99
N GLY A 312 30.50 19.07 -18.70
CA GLY A 312 30.62 17.70 -18.20
C GLY A 312 29.62 16.73 -18.85
N MET A 313 28.36 17.14 -19.01
CA MET A 313 27.33 16.33 -19.70
C MET A 313 27.65 16.09 -21.17
N ILE A 314 28.12 17.11 -21.89
CA ILE A 314 28.51 17.00 -23.29
C ILE A 314 29.72 16.07 -23.43
N LEU A 315 30.74 16.21 -22.58
CA LEU A 315 31.91 15.34 -22.60
C LEU A 315 31.54 13.89 -22.29
N LEU A 316 30.69 13.63 -21.29
CA LEU A 316 30.27 12.28 -20.94
C LEU A 316 29.36 11.67 -22.01
N CYS A 317 28.33 12.40 -22.45
CA CYS A 317 27.36 11.91 -23.44
C CYS A 317 28.02 11.75 -24.80
N GLY A 318 28.76 12.76 -25.25
CA GLY A 318 29.52 12.74 -26.49
C GLY A 318 30.61 11.68 -26.46
N GLY A 319 31.41 11.63 -25.41
CA GLY A 319 32.48 10.64 -25.24
C GLY A 319 31.97 9.21 -25.27
N LEU A 320 30.97 8.87 -24.44
CA LEU A 320 30.38 7.52 -24.43
C LEU A 320 29.64 7.19 -25.73
N SER A 321 28.92 8.15 -26.33
CA SER A 321 28.22 7.88 -27.61
C SER A 321 29.23 7.63 -28.72
N ILE A 322 30.22 8.51 -28.89
CA ILE A 322 31.26 8.38 -29.92
C ILE A 322 32.08 7.09 -29.70
N PHE A 323 32.34 6.71 -28.45
CA PHE A 323 33.02 5.46 -28.13
C PHE A 323 32.19 4.20 -28.42
N LEU A 324 30.88 4.20 -28.11
CA LEU A 324 30.02 3.01 -28.22
C LEU A 324 29.38 2.83 -29.61
N LEU A 325 29.17 3.91 -30.36
CA LEU A 325 28.55 3.87 -31.69
C LEU A 325 29.29 2.98 -32.70
N PRO A 326 30.63 3.00 -32.82
CA PRO A 326 31.40 2.21 -33.79
C PRO A 326 31.07 0.72 -33.77
N PHE A 327 30.85 0.15 -32.58
CA PHE A 327 30.51 -1.26 -32.41
C PHE A 327 29.19 -1.66 -33.10
N SER A 328 28.29 -0.70 -33.35
CA SER A 328 27.00 -0.95 -34.00
C SER A 328 26.96 -0.57 -35.48
N ILE A 329 27.88 0.29 -35.94
CA ILE A 329 27.85 0.84 -37.31
C ILE A 329 28.95 0.28 -38.22
N VAL A 330 29.86 -0.53 -37.69
CA VAL A 330 31.02 -1.06 -38.45
C VAL A 330 30.63 -1.77 -39.74
N SER A 331 29.50 -2.47 -39.78
CA SER A 331 29.01 -3.16 -40.98
C SER A 331 28.60 -2.24 -42.13
N TYR A 332 28.33 -0.97 -41.85
CA TYR A 332 27.98 0.03 -42.87
C TYR A 332 29.21 0.81 -43.37
N SER A 333 30.40 0.47 -42.87
CA SER A 333 31.63 1.16 -43.19
C SER A 333 32.30 0.60 -44.43
N PRO A 334 32.85 1.45 -45.33
CA PRO A 334 33.48 0.99 -46.57
C PRO A 334 34.66 0.02 -46.33
N TYR A 335 35.43 0.20 -45.24
CA TYR A 335 36.58 -0.66 -44.91
C TYR A 335 36.40 -1.42 -43.58
N GLY A 336 35.17 -1.52 -43.06
CA GLY A 336 34.92 -2.17 -41.77
C GLY A 336 35.76 -1.56 -40.64
N TRP A 337 36.44 -2.39 -39.84
CA TRP A 337 37.22 -1.96 -38.68
C TRP A 337 38.46 -1.11 -39.02
N THR A 338 38.97 -1.19 -40.26
CA THR A 338 40.15 -0.42 -40.68
C THR A 338 39.81 1.00 -41.15
N SER A 339 38.52 1.34 -41.24
CA SER A 339 38.07 2.68 -41.61
C SER A 339 38.55 3.73 -40.62
N ALA A 340 39.19 4.79 -41.15
CA ALA A 340 39.78 5.86 -40.36
C ALA A 340 38.79 6.52 -39.37
N TYR A 341 37.54 6.74 -39.77
CA TYR A 341 36.55 7.37 -38.88
C TYR A 341 36.10 6.45 -37.73
N ILE A 342 36.12 5.12 -37.89
CA ILE A 342 35.78 4.17 -36.83
C ILE A 342 36.88 4.15 -35.77
N ILE A 343 38.14 4.07 -36.20
CA ILE A 343 39.30 4.14 -35.32
C ILE A 343 39.33 5.50 -34.60
N PHE A 344 39.09 6.59 -35.33
CA PHE A 344 38.99 7.93 -34.75
C PHE A 344 37.91 8.00 -33.67
N MET A 345 36.70 7.50 -33.93
CA MET A 345 35.62 7.51 -32.94
C MET A 345 35.98 6.72 -31.67
N ILE A 346 36.62 5.55 -31.78
CA ILE A 346 37.02 4.76 -30.60
C ILE A 346 38.08 5.52 -29.79
N ILE A 347 39.14 6.01 -30.43
CA ILE A 347 40.25 6.69 -29.76
C ILE A 347 39.78 8.03 -29.18
N PHE A 348 39.12 8.85 -29.99
CA PHE A 348 38.62 10.16 -29.58
C PHE A 348 37.55 10.04 -28.50
N GLY A 349 36.63 9.09 -28.60
CA GLY A 349 35.63 8.79 -27.57
C GLY A 349 36.28 8.40 -26.24
N PHE A 350 37.31 7.55 -26.26
CA PHE A 350 38.07 7.18 -25.06
C PHE A 350 38.75 8.39 -24.41
N PHE A 351 39.44 9.23 -25.21
CA PHE A 351 40.05 10.46 -24.70
C PHE A 351 39.03 11.47 -24.17
N LEU A 352 37.84 11.56 -24.77
CA LEU A 352 36.76 12.41 -24.26
C LEU A 352 36.23 11.95 -22.89
N VAL A 353 36.15 10.63 -22.66
CA VAL A 353 35.77 10.09 -21.34
C VAL A 353 36.85 10.37 -20.29
N ILE A 354 38.14 10.29 -20.66
CA ILE A 354 39.25 10.71 -19.78
C ILE A 354 39.19 12.21 -19.51
N ALA A 355 38.95 13.01 -20.55
CA ALA A 355 38.82 14.46 -20.44
C ALA A 355 37.63 14.84 -19.54
N PHE A 356 36.53 14.09 -19.59
CA PHE A 356 35.42 14.22 -18.65
C PHE A 356 35.87 13.98 -17.21
N ALA A 357 36.59 12.88 -16.93
CA ALA A 357 37.07 12.58 -15.58
C ALA A 357 38.01 13.68 -15.04
N PHE A 358 38.88 14.22 -15.90
CA PHE A 358 39.77 15.33 -15.53
C PHE A 358 39.00 16.64 -15.32
N TRP A 359 38.07 16.96 -16.22
CA TRP A 359 37.20 18.13 -16.14
C TRP A 359 36.39 18.12 -14.85
N GLU A 360 35.79 16.98 -14.53
CA GLU A 360 34.91 16.85 -13.38
C GLU A 360 35.68 16.88 -12.05
N ARG A 361 36.92 16.39 -12.03
CA ARG A 361 37.78 16.44 -10.85
C ARG A 361 38.34 17.84 -10.59
N ASN A 362 38.77 18.54 -11.64
CA ASN A 362 39.61 19.74 -11.49
C ASN A 362 38.88 21.07 -11.75
N TYR A 363 37.84 21.07 -12.59
CA TYR A 363 37.20 22.31 -13.07
C TYR A 363 35.71 22.43 -12.71
N ALA A 364 35.02 21.32 -12.44
CA ALA A 364 33.57 21.36 -12.16
C ALA A 364 33.26 21.90 -10.75
N VAL A 365 32.77 23.16 -10.69
CA VAL A 365 32.30 23.79 -9.44
C VAL A 365 31.08 23.06 -8.86
N THR A 366 30.20 22.53 -9.72
CA THR A 366 29.13 21.62 -9.31
C THR A 366 29.23 20.31 -10.12
N PRO A 367 29.84 19.24 -9.58
CA PRO A 367 30.08 18.03 -10.34
C PRO A 367 28.75 17.36 -10.73
N LEU A 368 28.73 16.69 -11.87
CA LEU A 368 27.59 15.90 -12.34
C LEU A 368 27.47 14.66 -11.45
N VAL A 369 28.55 13.91 -11.30
CA VAL A 369 28.68 12.76 -10.41
C VAL A 369 29.07 13.23 -9.01
N PRO A 370 28.28 12.94 -7.97
CA PRO A 370 28.62 13.31 -6.60
C PRO A 370 29.71 12.40 -6.03
N TRP A 371 30.98 12.67 -6.38
CA TRP A 371 32.14 11.85 -6.00
C TRP A 371 32.24 11.57 -4.50
N LYS A 372 31.89 12.55 -3.65
CA LYS A 372 31.85 12.36 -2.19
C LYS A 372 30.86 11.29 -1.76
N SER A 373 29.72 11.17 -2.45
CA SER A 373 28.70 10.16 -2.18
C SER A 373 29.09 8.79 -2.73
N LEU A 374 29.85 8.73 -3.83
CA LEU A 374 30.40 7.47 -4.36
C LEU A 374 31.45 6.81 -3.45
N ASN A 375 32.04 7.54 -2.50
CA ASN A 375 32.89 6.94 -1.47
C ASN A 375 32.12 6.03 -0.51
N ASP A 376 30.78 6.17 -0.40
CA ASP A 376 30.00 5.19 0.36
C ASP A 376 29.81 3.92 -0.48
N ARG A 377 30.36 2.80 0.03
CA ARG A 377 30.23 1.45 -0.54
C ARG A 377 28.80 1.06 -0.90
N THR A 378 27.78 1.57 -0.20
CA THR A 378 26.38 1.25 -0.49
C THR A 378 25.91 1.94 -1.76
N ILE A 379 26.26 3.23 -1.94
CA ILE A 379 25.88 4.01 -3.11
C ILE A 379 26.62 3.50 -4.34
N LEU A 380 27.93 3.26 -4.21
CA LEU A 380 28.74 2.67 -5.27
C LEU A 380 28.24 1.27 -5.65
N GLY A 381 28.01 0.40 -4.65
CA GLY A 381 27.51 -0.95 -4.88
C GLY A 381 26.14 -0.96 -5.56
N ALA A 382 25.23 -0.04 -5.21
CA ALA A 382 23.91 0.05 -5.84
C ALA A 382 24.00 0.56 -7.29
N ALA A 383 24.82 1.58 -7.55
CA ALA A 383 25.06 2.07 -8.91
C ALA A 383 25.70 0.98 -9.80
N LEU A 384 26.70 0.24 -9.28
CA LEU A 384 27.32 -0.88 -10.00
C LEU A 384 26.30 -2.00 -10.29
N THR A 385 25.46 -2.36 -9.30
CA THR A 385 24.42 -3.38 -9.49
C THR A 385 23.46 -3.01 -10.60
N ALA A 386 22.96 -1.76 -10.58
CA ALA A 386 22.06 -1.23 -11.61
C ALA A 386 22.71 -1.29 -13.00
N GLY A 387 23.95 -0.80 -13.12
CA GLY A 387 24.70 -0.83 -14.38
C GLY A 387 24.91 -2.24 -14.93
N ILE A 388 25.31 -3.19 -14.08
CA ILE A 388 25.55 -4.59 -14.48
C ILE A 388 24.25 -5.28 -14.90
N LEU A 389 23.16 -5.06 -14.17
CA LEU A 389 21.85 -5.63 -14.46
C LEU A 389 21.35 -5.22 -15.85
N PHE A 390 21.40 -3.92 -16.13
CA PHE A 390 20.95 -3.36 -17.41
C PHE A 390 21.95 -3.60 -18.54
N ALA A 391 23.25 -3.75 -18.25
CA ALA A 391 24.22 -4.22 -19.24
C ALA A 391 23.89 -5.64 -19.70
N SER A 392 23.69 -6.57 -18.76
CA SER A 392 23.28 -7.94 -19.09
C SER A 392 21.96 -7.96 -19.87
N ALA A 393 20.93 -7.24 -19.41
CA ALA A 393 19.66 -7.16 -20.12
C ALA A 393 19.84 -6.62 -21.55
N GLY A 394 20.57 -5.52 -21.72
CA GLY A 394 20.84 -4.91 -23.03
C GLY A 394 21.56 -5.85 -24.02
N THR A 395 22.38 -6.79 -23.54
CA THR A 395 23.15 -7.71 -24.39
C THR A 395 22.28 -8.73 -25.13
N TRP A 396 21.21 -9.24 -24.52
CA TRP A 396 20.39 -10.31 -25.13
C TRP A 396 18.94 -9.89 -25.48
N ASP A 397 18.46 -8.76 -24.94
CA ASP A 397 17.08 -8.30 -25.15
C ASP A 397 16.90 -7.51 -26.47
N SER A 398 17.96 -6.83 -26.94
CA SER A 398 17.89 -5.87 -28.06
C SER A 398 17.29 -6.42 -29.35
N TYR A 399 17.49 -7.71 -29.64
CA TYR A 399 16.97 -8.39 -30.84
C TYR A 399 15.98 -9.52 -30.49
N PHE A 400 15.48 -9.56 -29.26
CA PHE A 400 14.62 -10.64 -28.78
C PHE A 400 13.28 -10.71 -29.53
N SER A 401 12.64 -9.56 -29.78
CA SER A 401 11.39 -9.52 -30.56
C SER A 401 11.59 -10.04 -32.00
N SER A 402 12.67 -9.66 -32.67
CA SER A 402 13.01 -10.17 -34.01
C SER A 402 13.25 -11.68 -33.99
N TYR A 403 13.91 -12.20 -32.96
CA TYR A 403 14.10 -13.65 -32.77
C TYR A 403 12.77 -14.40 -32.64
N LEU A 404 11.83 -13.91 -31.83
CA LEU A 404 10.51 -14.55 -31.67
C LEU A 404 9.72 -14.63 -32.97
N GLN A 405 9.80 -13.59 -33.81
CA GLN A 405 9.11 -13.55 -35.10
C GLN A 405 9.78 -14.47 -36.14
N VAL A 406 11.11 -14.46 -36.22
CA VAL A 406 11.85 -15.21 -37.25
C VAL A 406 11.94 -16.70 -36.93
N VAL A 407 12.26 -17.04 -35.68
CA VAL A 407 12.55 -18.41 -35.24
C VAL A 407 11.30 -19.14 -34.78
N HIS A 408 10.47 -18.52 -33.95
CA HIS A 408 9.27 -19.15 -33.40
C HIS A 408 7.96 -18.79 -34.15
N GLN A 409 8.06 -18.10 -35.29
CA GLN A 409 6.92 -17.71 -36.14
C GLN A 409 5.80 -16.97 -35.38
N GLN A 410 6.16 -16.21 -34.34
CA GLN A 410 5.17 -15.46 -33.59
C GLN A 410 4.72 -14.23 -34.37
N SER A 411 3.44 -13.91 -34.29
CA SER A 411 2.92 -12.62 -34.77
C SER A 411 3.49 -11.45 -33.95
N ILE A 412 3.34 -10.23 -34.46
CA ILE A 412 3.79 -8.99 -33.79
C ILE A 412 3.20 -8.91 -32.38
N SER A 413 1.88 -9.10 -32.25
CA SER A 413 1.20 -9.11 -30.94
C SER A 413 1.71 -10.20 -30.02
N GLN A 414 1.88 -11.44 -30.50
CA GLN A 414 2.36 -12.55 -29.67
C GLN A 414 3.80 -12.35 -29.21
N ALA A 415 4.69 -11.89 -30.10
CA ALA A 415 6.07 -11.55 -29.74
C ALA A 415 6.12 -10.40 -28.72
N GLY A 416 5.22 -9.42 -28.86
CA GLY A 416 5.01 -8.34 -27.89
C GLY A 416 4.54 -8.87 -26.53
N PHE A 417 3.56 -9.78 -26.50
CA PHE A 417 3.10 -10.41 -25.25
C PHE A 417 4.23 -11.15 -24.55
N ILE A 418 4.98 -11.99 -25.27
CA ILE A 418 6.08 -12.77 -24.70
C ILE A 418 7.19 -11.87 -24.16
N SER A 419 7.53 -10.79 -24.87
CA SER A 419 8.50 -9.80 -24.41
C SER A 419 8.02 -9.08 -23.14
N ASN A 420 6.72 -8.78 -23.08
CA ASN A 420 6.09 -8.10 -21.96
C ASN A 420 5.81 -9.00 -20.74
N ILE A 421 5.95 -10.33 -20.85
CA ILE A 421 5.87 -11.24 -19.69
C ILE A 421 6.87 -10.83 -18.61
N TYR A 422 8.06 -10.36 -19.01
CA TYR A 422 9.05 -9.84 -18.05
C TYR A 422 8.46 -8.69 -17.22
N THR A 423 7.81 -7.73 -17.86
CA THR A 423 7.18 -6.58 -17.21
C THR A 423 6.01 -7.02 -16.32
N ILE A 424 5.16 -7.92 -16.80
CA ILE A 424 4.01 -8.44 -16.02
C ILE A 424 4.50 -9.14 -14.75
N ALA A 425 5.41 -10.10 -14.89
CA ALA A 425 5.94 -10.85 -13.76
C ALA A 425 6.63 -9.93 -12.75
N SER A 426 7.49 -9.00 -13.21
CA SER A 426 8.16 -8.04 -12.33
C SER A 426 7.18 -7.12 -11.58
N CYS A 427 6.16 -6.59 -12.26
CA CYS A 427 5.16 -5.73 -11.63
C CYS A 427 4.23 -6.48 -10.67
N THR A 428 3.92 -7.76 -10.93
CA THR A 428 3.17 -8.60 -9.96
C THR A 428 4.02 -9.01 -8.76
N TRP A 429 5.33 -9.22 -8.97
CA TRP A 429 6.27 -9.62 -7.92
C TRP A 429 6.68 -8.45 -7.02
N GLY A 430 6.73 -7.23 -7.57
CA GLY A 430 7.13 -6.02 -6.84
C GLY A 430 6.40 -5.81 -5.50
N PRO A 431 5.06 -5.84 -5.44
CA PRO A 431 4.32 -5.65 -4.19
C PRO A 431 4.65 -6.71 -3.14
N ILE A 432 4.89 -7.95 -3.56
CA ILE A 432 5.32 -9.06 -2.69
C ILE A 432 6.69 -8.73 -2.09
N VAL A 433 7.65 -8.29 -2.90
CA VAL A 433 8.98 -7.88 -2.42
C VAL A 433 8.90 -6.67 -1.49
N GLY A 434 8.10 -5.65 -1.84
CA GLY A 434 7.88 -4.48 -0.99
C GLY A 434 7.31 -4.86 0.38
N TYR A 435 6.40 -5.82 0.42
CA TYR A 435 5.86 -6.38 1.66
C TYR A 435 6.90 -7.22 2.42
N LEU A 436 7.68 -8.06 1.74
CA LEU A 436 8.78 -8.83 2.34
C LEU A 436 9.82 -7.91 3.00
N ILE A 437 10.21 -6.82 2.34
CA ILE A 437 11.11 -5.80 2.92
C ILE A 437 10.51 -5.19 4.19
N ARG A 438 9.19 -4.95 4.21
CA ARG A 438 8.49 -4.42 5.40
C ARG A 438 8.48 -5.41 6.57
N LEU A 439 8.39 -6.71 6.29
CA LEU A 439 8.45 -7.78 7.30
C LEU A 439 9.88 -7.96 7.84
N THR A 440 10.87 -8.11 6.96
CA THR A 440 12.26 -8.37 7.37
C THR A 440 12.97 -7.12 7.88
N ASN A 441 12.52 -5.93 7.46
CA ASN A 441 13.16 -4.62 7.64
C ASN A 441 14.59 -4.52 7.08
N HIS A 442 15.06 -5.54 6.35
CA HIS A 442 16.39 -5.63 5.77
C HIS A 442 16.29 -6.01 4.28
N TYR A 443 16.79 -5.15 3.41
CA TYR A 443 16.72 -5.35 1.95
C TYR A 443 17.93 -6.12 1.40
N LYS A 444 19.09 -6.07 2.08
CA LYS A 444 20.34 -6.67 1.59
C LYS A 444 20.20 -8.16 1.34
N TRP A 445 19.67 -8.90 2.33
CA TRP A 445 19.54 -10.35 2.24
C TRP A 445 18.54 -10.80 1.18
N ILE A 446 17.48 -10.02 0.99
CA ILE A 446 16.50 -10.25 -0.07
C ILE A 446 17.18 -10.11 -1.44
N ALA A 447 17.94 -9.03 -1.66
CA ALA A 447 18.71 -8.85 -2.89
C ALA A 447 19.75 -9.94 -3.10
N MET A 448 20.49 -10.34 -2.06
CA MET A 448 21.49 -11.42 -2.15
C MET A 448 20.87 -12.75 -2.54
N SER A 449 19.65 -13.06 -2.08
CA SER A 449 18.94 -14.28 -2.50
C SER A 449 18.47 -14.24 -3.96
N ALA A 450 18.21 -13.05 -4.51
CA ALA A 450 17.72 -12.88 -5.87
C ALA A 450 18.82 -12.98 -6.93
N VAL A 451 20.07 -12.59 -6.63
CA VAL A 451 21.17 -12.60 -7.62
C VAL A 451 21.47 -14.00 -8.18
N PRO A 452 21.57 -15.08 -7.37
CA PRO A 452 21.73 -16.44 -7.91
C PRO A 452 20.59 -16.86 -8.83
N VAL A 453 19.36 -16.44 -8.55
CA VAL A 453 18.18 -16.72 -9.40
C VAL A 453 18.28 -15.94 -10.72
N ALA A 454 18.77 -14.69 -10.70
CA ALA A 454 19.04 -13.90 -11.90
C ALA A 454 20.15 -14.54 -12.77
N LEU A 455 21.20 -15.08 -12.14
CA LEU A 455 22.26 -15.81 -12.82
C LEU A 455 21.72 -17.12 -13.44
N LEU A 456 20.99 -17.92 -12.67
CA LEU A 456 20.41 -19.17 -13.12
C LEU A 456 19.44 -18.95 -14.29
N SER A 457 18.53 -17.99 -14.19
CA SER A 457 17.57 -17.68 -15.26
C SER A 457 18.26 -17.22 -16.55
N THR A 458 19.34 -16.42 -16.44
CA THR A 458 20.13 -16.02 -17.61
C THR A 458 20.95 -17.17 -18.18
N GLY A 459 21.46 -18.08 -17.34
CA GLY A 459 22.17 -19.29 -17.77
C GLY A 459 21.25 -20.29 -18.47
N LEU A 460 20.04 -20.49 -17.96
CA LEU A 460 19.04 -21.39 -18.56
C LEU A 460 18.59 -20.91 -19.95
N LEU A 461 18.58 -19.59 -20.21
CA LEU A 461 18.34 -19.06 -21.55
C LEU A 461 19.36 -19.55 -22.59
N ILE A 462 20.60 -19.93 -22.19
CA ILE A 462 21.60 -20.47 -23.13
C ILE A 462 21.14 -21.81 -23.71
N HIS A 463 20.47 -22.62 -22.88
CA HIS A 463 19.97 -23.94 -23.29
C HIS A 463 18.60 -23.85 -23.97
N PHE A 464 17.69 -23.05 -23.41
CA PHE A 464 16.30 -22.97 -23.88
C PHE A 464 16.03 -21.93 -24.96
N ARG A 465 16.99 -21.07 -25.34
CA ARG A 465 16.83 -20.14 -26.46
C ARG A 465 17.47 -20.71 -27.73
N THR A 466 16.97 -21.85 -28.17
CA THR A 466 17.39 -22.53 -29.40
C THR A 466 16.19 -22.73 -30.34
N PRO A 467 16.38 -22.80 -31.66
CA PRO A 467 15.27 -22.85 -32.61
C PRO A 467 14.24 -23.96 -32.39
N ASP A 468 14.68 -25.12 -31.92
CA ASP A 468 13.83 -26.32 -31.81
C ASP A 468 13.11 -26.44 -30.45
N THR A 469 13.35 -25.50 -29.53
CA THR A 469 12.81 -25.58 -28.18
C THR A 469 11.39 -25.02 -28.07
N TYR A 470 10.60 -25.63 -27.19
CA TYR A 470 9.27 -25.14 -26.86
C TYR A 470 9.35 -23.76 -26.20
N ILE A 471 8.59 -22.81 -26.73
CA ILE A 471 8.60 -21.40 -26.32
C ILE A 471 8.25 -21.20 -24.83
N GLY A 472 7.50 -22.14 -24.24
CA GLY A 472 7.16 -22.11 -22.82
C GLY A 472 8.39 -22.13 -21.90
N TYR A 473 9.49 -22.77 -22.29
CA TYR A 473 10.72 -22.74 -21.50
C TYR A 473 11.40 -21.36 -21.53
N VAL A 474 11.35 -20.67 -22.67
CA VAL A 474 11.81 -19.28 -22.78
C VAL A 474 10.95 -18.38 -21.89
N ILE A 475 9.64 -18.58 -21.88
CA ILE A 475 8.69 -17.86 -21.01
C ILE A 475 9.01 -18.12 -19.53
N MET A 476 9.26 -19.37 -19.14
CA MET A 476 9.64 -19.74 -17.77
C MET A 476 10.90 -18.98 -17.33
N CYS A 477 11.94 -18.95 -18.17
CA CYS A 477 13.16 -18.20 -17.89
C CYS A 477 12.91 -16.70 -17.73
N GLN A 478 12.02 -16.13 -18.54
CA GLN A 478 11.63 -14.71 -18.44
C GLN A 478 10.93 -14.40 -17.12
N VAL A 479 10.03 -15.27 -16.66
CA VAL A 479 9.33 -15.12 -15.36
C VAL A 479 10.33 -15.18 -14.21
N LEU A 480 11.22 -16.19 -14.19
CA LEU A 480 12.25 -16.31 -13.15
C LEU A 480 13.16 -15.08 -13.12
N LYS A 481 13.58 -14.61 -14.30
CA LYS A 481 14.43 -13.43 -14.43
C LYS A 481 13.71 -12.16 -13.98
N ALA A 482 12.43 -12.02 -14.30
CA ALA A 482 11.62 -10.88 -13.88
C ALA A 482 11.45 -10.80 -12.36
N CYS A 483 11.17 -11.91 -11.69
CA CYS A 483 11.10 -11.96 -10.23
C CYS A 483 12.45 -11.59 -9.59
N ALA A 484 13.55 -12.14 -10.10
CA ALA A 484 14.89 -11.87 -9.58
C ALA A 484 15.32 -10.40 -9.81
N ASN A 485 15.25 -9.93 -11.05
CA ASN A 485 15.65 -8.55 -11.41
C ASN A 485 14.73 -7.52 -10.76
N GLY A 486 13.41 -7.75 -10.71
CA GLY A 486 12.47 -6.87 -10.03
C GLY A 486 12.78 -6.73 -8.55
N THR A 487 13.19 -7.82 -7.89
CA THR A 487 13.66 -7.79 -6.50
C THR A 487 14.91 -6.92 -6.34
N ILE A 488 15.91 -7.10 -7.22
CA ILE A 488 17.18 -6.35 -7.16
C ILE A 488 16.95 -4.84 -7.39
N ILE A 489 16.14 -4.46 -8.39
CA ILE A 489 15.83 -3.06 -8.72
C ILE A 489 15.11 -2.35 -7.57
N ILE A 490 14.19 -3.03 -6.89
CA ILE A 490 13.53 -2.46 -5.70
C ILE A 490 14.57 -2.28 -4.58
N CYS A 491 15.38 -3.30 -4.31
CA CYS A 491 16.35 -3.23 -3.22
C CYS A 491 17.48 -2.21 -3.46
N GLU A 492 17.96 -2.01 -4.69
CA GLU A 492 19.03 -1.05 -4.99
C GLU A 492 18.57 0.41 -4.79
N GLN A 493 17.34 0.72 -5.22
CA GLN A 493 16.75 2.05 -5.01
C GLN A 493 16.60 2.32 -3.52
N LEU A 494 16.11 1.34 -2.76
CA LEU A 494 15.98 1.45 -1.32
C LEU A 494 17.34 1.59 -0.61
N ALA A 495 18.36 0.86 -1.08
CA ALA A 495 19.70 0.90 -0.51
C ALA A 495 20.26 2.32 -0.53
N VAL A 496 20.16 2.99 -1.67
CA VAL A 496 20.63 4.36 -1.85
C VAL A 496 19.81 5.36 -1.04
N MET A 497 18.48 5.22 -1.04
CA MET A 497 17.61 6.09 -0.25
C MET A 497 17.81 5.96 1.26
N SER A 498 18.33 4.82 1.73
CA SER A 498 18.50 4.53 3.16
C SER A 498 19.74 5.17 3.79
N VAL A 499 20.73 5.57 2.99
CA VAL A 499 22.02 6.10 3.46
C VAL A 499 22.17 7.61 3.25
N VAL A 500 21.18 8.26 2.63
CA VAL A 500 21.22 9.70 2.33
C VAL A 500 20.07 10.47 2.98
N SER A 501 20.32 11.76 3.22
CA SER A 501 19.31 12.70 3.68
C SER A 501 18.25 12.93 2.60
N HIS A 502 17.04 13.33 3.01
CA HIS A 502 15.91 13.53 2.12
C HIS A 502 16.22 14.49 0.96
N ASN A 503 17.05 15.51 1.20
CA ASN A 503 17.46 16.50 0.21
C ASN A 503 18.31 15.92 -0.93
N GLN A 504 18.96 14.76 -0.71
CA GLN A 504 19.85 14.14 -1.70
C GLN A 504 19.20 12.96 -2.42
N VAL A 505 17.98 12.55 -2.02
CA VAL A 505 17.30 11.37 -2.59
C VAL A 505 17.13 11.50 -4.11
N ALA A 506 16.70 12.65 -4.61
CA ALA A 506 16.51 12.88 -6.04
C ALA A 506 17.83 12.72 -6.81
N VAL A 507 18.91 13.34 -6.33
CA VAL A 507 20.24 13.26 -6.96
C VAL A 507 20.76 11.81 -6.97
N MET A 508 20.56 11.06 -5.88
CA MET A 508 21.05 9.68 -5.82
C MET A 508 20.22 8.70 -6.65
N LEU A 509 18.91 8.92 -6.78
CA LEU A 509 18.07 8.17 -7.72
C LEU A 509 18.49 8.46 -9.18
N ALA A 510 18.85 9.70 -9.48
CA ALA A 510 19.39 10.06 -10.78
C ALA A 510 20.75 9.41 -11.05
N LEU A 511 21.58 9.19 -10.02
CA LEU A 511 22.83 8.45 -10.15
C LEU A 511 22.61 6.96 -10.51
N ILE A 512 21.61 6.30 -9.90
CA ILE A 512 21.20 4.95 -10.29
C ILE A 512 20.73 4.94 -11.75
N GLY A 513 19.94 5.93 -12.14
CA GLY A 513 19.42 6.05 -13.50
C GLY A 513 20.52 6.32 -14.54
N LEU A 514 21.55 7.11 -14.20
CA LEU A 514 22.77 7.25 -15.01
C LEU A 514 23.47 5.89 -15.17
N ALA A 515 23.70 5.16 -14.07
CA ALA A 515 24.36 3.86 -14.13
C ALA A 515 23.57 2.83 -14.97
N THR A 516 22.25 2.82 -14.81
CA THR A 516 21.30 2.03 -15.61
C THR A 516 21.42 2.33 -17.10
N SER A 517 21.46 3.62 -17.46
CA SER A 517 21.59 4.08 -18.84
C SER A 517 22.93 3.70 -19.48
N VAL A 518 24.04 3.93 -18.76
CA VAL A 518 25.38 3.55 -19.22
C VAL A 518 25.45 2.03 -19.39
N GLY A 519 24.98 1.26 -18.41
CA GLY A 519 24.88 -0.19 -18.48
C GLY A 519 24.11 -0.67 -19.70
N SER A 520 22.87 -0.19 -19.89
CA SER A 520 22.04 -0.56 -21.04
C SER A 520 22.70 -0.20 -22.37
N SER A 521 23.43 0.90 -22.45
CA SER A 521 24.10 1.37 -23.67
C SER A 521 25.31 0.49 -24.01
N VAL A 522 26.10 0.10 -23.01
CA VAL A 522 27.19 -0.88 -23.15
C VAL A 522 26.63 -2.23 -23.60
N GLY A 523 25.57 -2.72 -22.96
CA GLY A 523 24.90 -3.97 -23.34
C GLY A 523 24.41 -3.95 -24.79
N ARG A 524 23.78 -2.85 -25.21
CA ARG A 524 23.33 -2.63 -26.60
C ARG A 524 24.50 -2.60 -27.57
N ALA A 525 25.62 -1.96 -27.23
CA ALA A 525 26.82 -1.94 -28.06
C ALA A 525 27.42 -3.35 -28.23
N ILE A 526 27.46 -4.16 -27.17
CA ILE A 526 27.90 -5.56 -27.25
C ILE A 526 26.97 -6.37 -28.16
N SER A 527 25.64 -6.24 -27.98
CA SER A 527 24.67 -6.93 -28.84
C SER A 527 24.77 -6.48 -30.30
N GLY A 528 24.93 -5.18 -30.56
CA GLY A 528 25.12 -4.63 -31.89
C GLY A 528 26.41 -5.13 -32.53
N GLY A 529 27.50 -5.20 -31.76
CA GLY A 529 28.78 -5.75 -32.21
C GLY A 529 28.67 -7.23 -32.59
N ILE A 530 28.05 -8.06 -31.75
CA ILE A 530 27.85 -9.48 -32.05
C ILE A 530 26.97 -9.64 -33.31
N TRP A 531 25.88 -8.88 -33.40
CA TRP A 531 24.96 -8.93 -34.54
C TRP A 531 25.65 -8.57 -35.86
N THR A 532 26.31 -7.41 -35.89
CA THR A 532 26.94 -6.86 -37.10
C THR A 532 28.11 -7.71 -37.59
N ASN A 533 28.89 -8.28 -36.69
CA ASN A 533 30.09 -9.06 -37.05
C ASN A 533 29.79 -10.54 -37.33
N GLN A 534 28.66 -11.09 -36.89
CA GLN A 534 28.41 -12.52 -37.01
C GLN A 534 27.20 -12.89 -37.86
N LEU A 535 26.13 -12.08 -37.87
CA LEU A 535 24.92 -12.48 -38.58
C LEU A 535 25.15 -12.58 -40.10
N LEU A 536 25.75 -11.56 -40.72
CA LEU A 536 25.97 -11.55 -42.16
C LEU A 536 26.91 -12.67 -42.63
N PRO A 537 28.08 -12.93 -41.99
CA PRO A 537 28.92 -14.08 -42.33
C PRO A 537 28.20 -15.42 -42.21
N LEU A 538 27.43 -15.62 -41.13
CA LEU A 538 26.66 -16.85 -40.92
C LEU A 538 25.55 -17.02 -41.97
N LEU A 539 24.94 -15.93 -42.43
CA LEU A 539 23.98 -15.97 -43.53
C LEU A 539 24.66 -16.37 -44.84
N ILE A 540 25.82 -15.80 -45.17
CA ILE A 540 26.56 -16.14 -46.40
C ILE A 540 26.99 -17.62 -46.39
N GLU A 541 27.43 -18.12 -45.23
CA GLU A 541 27.83 -19.51 -45.03
C GLU A 541 26.67 -20.49 -45.15
N LYS A 542 25.54 -20.21 -44.47
CA LYS A 542 24.42 -21.15 -44.33
C LYS A 542 23.36 -21.04 -45.42
N LEU A 543 23.26 -19.90 -46.12
CA LEU A 543 22.27 -19.74 -47.20
C LEU A 543 22.62 -20.63 -48.41
N PRO A 544 21.61 -21.21 -49.06
CA PRO A 544 21.78 -21.93 -50.32
C PRO A 544 22.26 -20.98 -51.43
N GLU A 545 22.90 -21.53 -52.48
CA GLU A 545 23.62 -20.75 -53.50
C GLU A 545 22.74 -19.73 -54.24
N ASP A 546 21.46 -20.06 -54.43
CA ASP A 546 20.42 -19.22 -55.03
C ASP A 546 20.05 -18.00 -54.18
N ALA A 547 20.12 -18.12 -52.85
CA ALA A 547 19.77 -17.05 -51.91
C ALA A 547 20.98 -16.27 -51.39
N ARG A 548 22.22 -16.77 -51.60
CA ARG A 548 23.45 -16.16 -51.09
C ARG A 548 23.68 -14.73 -51.62
N ALA A 549 23.28 -14.46 -52.87
CA ALA A 549 23.34 -13.11 -53.46
C ALA A 549 22.45 -12.09 -52.72
N ASN A 550 21.38 -12.55 -52.07
CA ASN A 550 20.43 -11.71 -51.34
C ASN A 550 20.78 -11.56 -49.85
N ALA A 551 21.91 -12.11 -49.37
CA ALA A 551 22.27 -12.12 -47.96
C ALA A 551 22.30 -10.72 -47.31
N THR A 552 22.74 -9.69 -48.04
CA THR A 552 22.77 -8.30 -47.56
C THR A 552 21.38 -7.69 -47.43
N VAL A 553 20.47 -8.01 -48.36
CA VAL A 553 19.06 -7.58 -48.35
C VAL A 553 18.31 -8.27 -47.21
N ILE A 554 18.55 -9.56 -47.02
CA ILE A 554 18.01 -10.37 -45.91
C ILE A 554 18.49 -9.79 -44.58
N TYR A 555 19.78 -9.45 -44.45
CA TYR A 555 20.33 -8.83 -43.24
C TYR A 555 19.66 -7.49 -42.89
N GLY A 556 19.37 -6.65 -43.90
CA GLY A 556 18.87 -5.29 -43.71
C GLY A 556 17.38 -5.15 -43.40
N SER A 557 16.56 -6.18 -43.65
CA SER A 557 15.09 -6.08 -43.59
C SER A 557 14.43 -7.29 -42.93
N LEU A 558 13.79 -7.07 -41.77
CA LEU A 558 12.98 -8.08 -41.08
C LEU A 558 11.79 -8.58 -41.92
N PRO A 559 11.01 -7.73 -42.62
CA PRO A 559 9.96 -8.21 -43.52
C PRO A 559 10.46 -9.14 -44.64
N VAL A 560 11.66 -8.89 -45.19
CA VAL A 560 12.27 -9.76 -46.20
C VAL A 560 12.67 -11.11 -45.60
N GLN A 561 13.17 -11.14 -44.36
CA GLN A 561 13.42 -12.41 -43.67
C GLN A 561 12.12 -13.20 -43.47
N LEU A 562 11.02 -12.50 -43.17
CA LEU A 562 9.70 -13.08 -42.93
C LEU A 562 9.00 -13.57 -44.21
N SER A 563 9.31 -12.99 -45.39
CA SER A 563 8.68 -13.38 -46.66
C SER A 563 9.11 -14.74 -47.18
N TYR A 564 10.26 -15.27 -46.73
CA TYR A 564 10.66 -16.64 -47.06
C TYR A 564 9.75 -17.66 -46.35
N PRO A 565 9.14 -18.61 -47.09
CA PRO A 565 8.24 -19.61 -46.52
C PRO A 565 8.92 -20.40 -45.41
N PHE A 566 8.19 -20.67 -44.32
CA PHE A 566 8.70 -21.50 -43.24
C PHE A 566 8.99 -22.93 -43.71
N GLY A 567 10.10 -23.50 -43.24
CA GLY A 567 10.58 -24.81 -43.69
C GLY A 567 11.37 -24.79 -45.01
N SER A 568 11.40 -23.67 -45.74
CA SER A 568 12.28 -23.54 -46.92
C SER A 568 13.76 -23.60 -46.52
N PRO A 569 14.66 -24.10 -47.39
CA PRO A 569 16.10 -24.14 -47.12
C PRO A 569 16.67 -22.76 -46.73
N ALA A 570 16.25 -21.70 -47.42
CA ALA A 570 16.63 -20.33 -47.10
C ALA A 570 16.13 -19.88 -45.72
N ARG A 571 14.87 -20.19 -45.35
CA ARG A 571 14.35 -19.83 -44.02
C ARG A 571 15.02 -20.61 -42.89
N ASN A 572 15.29 -21.90 -43.08
CA ASN A 572 15.99 -22.72 -42.10
C ASN A 572 17.42 -22.22 -41.86
N ALA A 573 18.12 -21.79 -42.92
CA ALA A 573 19.43 -21.16 -42.82
C ALA A 573 19.39 -19.85 -42.00
N ILE A 574 18.40 -18.99 -42.25
CA ILE A 574 18.17 -17.75 -41.48
C ILE A 574 17.90 -18.09 -40.01
N VAL A 575 17.03 -19.05 -39.73
CA VAL A 575 16.69 -19.49 -38.36
C VAL A 575 17.92 -20.01 -37.62
N ALA A 576 18.76 -20.81 -38.28
CA ALA A 576 20.00 -21.32 -37.70
C ALA A 576 21.02 -20.21 -37.41
N ALA A 577 21.15 -19.22 -38.31
CA ALA A 577 22.02 -18.05 -38.07
C ALA A 577 21.54 -17.22 -36.87
N TYR A 578 20.22 -17.01 -36.75
CA TYR A 578 19.60 -16.34 -35.60
C TYR A 578 19.86 -17.09 -34.28
N GLY A 579 19.71 -18.41 -34.27
CA GLY A 579 19.96 -19.25 -33.10
C GLY A 579 21.39 -19.11 -32.56
N ASP A 580 22.39 -19.15 -33.45
CA ASP A 580 23.80 -19.04 -33.07
C ASP A 580 24.14 -17.65 -32.51
N VAL A 581 23.66 -16.59 -33.18
CA VAL A 581 23.90 -15.20 -32.76
C VAL A 581 23.26 -14.94 -31.39
N GLN A 582 22.00 -15.35 -31.21
CA GLN A 582 21.27 -15.17 -29.95
C GLN A 582 21.89 -15.97 -28.80
N ARG A 583 22.34 -17.20 -29.04
CA ARG A 583 23.05 -18.00 -28.05
C ARG A 583 24.31 -17.28 -27.53
N LYS A 584 25.12 -16.71 -28.43
CA LYS A 584 26.33 -15.95 -28.05
C LYS A 584 26.01 -14.67 -27.27
N MET A 585 24.93 -13.98 -27.64
CA MET A 585 24.43 -12.81 -26.87
C MET A 585 24.03 -13.18 -25.44
N VAL A 586 23.29 -14.27 -25.27
CA VAL A 586 22.89 -14.73 -23.93
C VAL A 586 24.11 -15.15 -23.11
N ILE A 587 25.09 -15.84 -23.70
CA ILE A 587 26.35 -16.20 -23.01
C ILE A 587 27.07 -14.94 -22.51
N ALA A 588 27.24 -13.94 -23.37
CA ALA A 588 27.88 -12.68 -22.99
C ALA A 588 27.12 -11.97 -21.86
N GLY A 589 25.78 -11.96 -21.91
CA GLY A 589 24.95 -11.41 -20.84
C GLY A 589 25.04 -12.20 -19.52
N ALA A 590 25.20 -13.52 -19.57
CA ALA A 590 25.35 -14.38 -18.40
C ALA A 590 26.68 -14.15 -17.67
N CYS A 591 27.77 -13.93 -18.41
CA CYS A 591 29.10 -13.65 -17.85
C CYS A 591 29.16 -12.36 -17.00
N LEU A 592 28.24 -11.41 -17.23
CA LEU A 592 28.17 -10.16 -16.45
C LEU A 592 27.48 -10.35 -15.09
N MET A 593 26.60 -11.33 -14.94
CA MET A 593 25.77 -11.49 -13.73
C MET A 593 26.53 -11.81 -12.43
N PRO A 594 27.63 -12.60 -12.43
CA PRO A 594 28.43 -12.80 -11.22
C PRO A 594 28.98 -11.50 -10.62
N LEU A 595 29.25 -10.48 -11.43
CA LEU A 595 29.72 -9.18 -10.95
C LEU A 595 28.65 -8.46 -10.11
N ALA A 596 27.37 -8.69 -10.40
CA ALA A 596 26.27 -8.12 -9.61
C ALA A 596 26.26 -8.67 -8.18
N LEU A 597 26.68 -9.94 -7.98
CA LEU A 597 26.79 -10.52 -6.64
C LEU A 597 27.84 -9.78 -5.80
N GLY A 598 29.00 -9.50 -6.41
CA GLY A 598 30.05 -8.69 -5.79
C GLY A 598 29.58 -7.27 -5.45
N ALA A 599 28.81 -6.65 -6.36
CA ALA A 599 28.28 -5.31 -6.16
C ALA A 599 27.23 -5.24 -5.02
N VAL A 600 26.34 -6.23 -4.91
CA VAL A 600 25.36 -6.32 -3.82
C VAL A 600 26.04 -6.62 -2.47
N PHE A 601 27.15 -7.36 -2.48
CA PHE A 601 27.91 -7.64 -1.26
C PHE A 601 28.43 -6.37 -0.57
N LEU A 602 28.77 -5.34 -1.35
CA LEU A 602 29.22 -4.02 -0.87
C LEU A 602 28.15 -3.26 -0.08
N TRP A 603 26.86 -3.59 -0.24
CA TRP A 603 25.77 -2.86 0.42
C TRP A 603 25.86 -3.01 1.94
N ARG A 604 25.67 -1.90 2.68
CA ARG A 604 25.48 -1.97 4.13
C ARG A 604 24.15 -2.67 4.43
N ASN A 605 24.13 -3.49 5.48
CA ASN A 605 22.88 -4.06 5.98
C ASN A 605 22.17 -3.03 6.86
N VAL A 606 21.34 -2.17 6.24
CA VAL A 606 20.63 -1.09 6.93
C VAL A 606 19.22 -1.58 7.34
N ASN A 607 18.84 -1.30 8.58
CA ASN A 607 17.50 -1.57 9.07
C ASN A 607 16.58 -0.38 8.75
N VAL A 608 15.68 -0.58 7.80
CA VAL A 608 14.81 0.46 7.24
C VAL A 608 13.86 1.05 8.30
N LYS A 609 13.53 0.32 9.37
CA LYS A 609 12.68 0.80 10.46
C LYS A 609 13.38 1.87 11.32
N LYS A 610 14.70 1.79 11.47
CA LYS A 610 15.49 2.68 12.33
C LYS A 610 15.94 3.96 11.63
N THR A 611 15.91 4.00 10.29
CA THR A 611 16.32 5.17 9.51
C THR A 611 15.27 6.27 9.58
N LYS A 612 15.55 7.37 10.29
CA LYS A 612 14.71 8.57 10.33
C LYS A 612 14.95 9.42 9.07
N GLN A 613 14.11 9.25 8.04
CA GLN A 613 13.91 10.26 6.97
C GLN A 613 12.64 11.07 7.30
N THR A 614 12.65 12.39 7.09
CA THR A 614 11.53 13.29 7.41
C THR A 614 10.21 12.78 6.83
N ALA A 615 9.15 12.85 7.66
CA ALA A 615 7.94 12.07 7.52
C ALA A 615 7.07 12.49 6.32
N GLY A 616 7.16 11.75 5.21
CA GLY A 616 6.05 11.63 4.27
C GLY A 616 4.88 10.89 4.94
N GLN A 617 3.70 11.51 5.00
CA GLN A 617 2.50 10.88 5.55
C GLN A 617 1.94 9.82 4.57
N THR A 618 2.36 8.57 4.73
CA THR A 618 1.66 7.43 4.07
C THR A 618 0.33 7.13 4.77
N TRP A 619 -0.72 6.80 4.02
CA TRP A 619 -1.98 6.26 4.59
C TRP A 619 -1.74 5.01 5.46
N LEU A 620 -0.75 4.19 5.08
CA LEU A 620 -0.24 3.08 5.90
C LEU A 620 0.33 3.55 7.25
N ASN A 621 0.95 4.73 7.36
CA ASN A 621 1.38 5.26 8.66
C ASN A 621 0.22 5.84 9.46
N ILE A 622 -0.83 6.37 8.82
CA ILE A 622 -2.02 6.82 9.54
C ILE A 622 -2.74 5.62 10.19
N TRP A 623 -2.68 4.44 9.54
CA TRP A 623 -3.14 3.17 10.13
C TRP A 623 -2.14 2.50 11.09
N VAL A 624 -0.82 2.68 10.91
CA VAL A 624 0.24 1.94 11.62
C VAL A 624 0.92 2.75 12.74
N SER A 625 0.72 4.08 12.80
CA SER A 625 1.33 4.96 13.81
C SER A 625 0.99 4.58 15.26
N PRO A 626 -0.17 3.97 15.59
CA PRO A 626 -0.35 3.47 16.96
C PRO A 626 0.42 2.18 17.26
N HIS A 627 0.84 1.40 16.25
CA HIS A 627 1.27 0.00 16.44
C HIS A 627 2.76 -0.29 16.20
N ALA A 628 3.52 0.58 15.53
CA ALA A 628 4.90 0.26 15.13
C ALA A 628 6.01 0.64 16.13
N THR A 629 5.76 1.56 17.07
CA THR A 629 6.78 2.09 18.00
C THR A 629 6.97 1.21 19.24
N ILE A 630 6.01 0.33 19.56
CA ILE A 630 6.01 -0.51 20.77
C ILE A 630 6.88 -1.77 20.61
N LEU A 631 7.29 -2.12 19.39
CA LEU A 631 8.04 -3.35 19.09
C LEU A 631 9.57 -3.21 19.17
N ALA A 632 10.15 -2.09 19.63
CA ALA A 632 11.59 -1.83 19.52
C ALA A 632 12.37 -1.55 20.81
N SER A 633 11.73 -1.30 21.96
CA SER A 633 12.43 -1.15 23.25
C SER A 633 11.96 -2.25 24.20
N GLY A 634 12.83 -3.23 24.44
CA GLY A 634 12.59 -4.43 25.24
C GLY A 634 12.38 -4.21 26.75
N ASN A 635 11.69 -3.14 27.14
CA ASN A 635 11.28 -2.87 28.52
C ASN A 635 9.75 -2.83 28.62
N LEU A 636 9.15 -4.03 28.54
CA LEU A 636 7.71 -4.24 28.61
C LEU A 636 7.13 -3.85 30.00
N SER A 637 7.93 -3.89 31.06
CA SER A 637 7.49 -3.67 32.45
C SER A 637 7.25 -2.19 32.81
N LYS A 638 8.10 -1.26 32.32
CA LYS A 638 7.89 0.19 32.53
C LYS A 638 6.77 0.75 31.64
N LEU A 639 6.49 0.12 30.49
CA LEU A 639 5.34 0.45 29.63
C LEU A 639 4.01 0.00 30.26
N ILE A 640 3.98 -1.15 30.94
CA ILE A 640 2.79 -1.64 31.68
C ILE A 640 2.45 -0.74 32.87
N ALA A 641 3.44 -0.10 33.50
CA ALA A 641 3.22 0.84 34.60
C ALA A 641 2.70 2.22 34.14
N SER A 642 3.00 2.67 32.92
CA SER A 642 2.53 3.96 32.38
C SER A 642 1.22 3.87 31.57
N LEU A 643 0.80 2.66 31.20
CA LEU A 643 -0.45 2.36 30.49
C LEU A 643 -1.65 2.10 31.42
N LYS A 644 -1.67 2.68 32.62
CA LYS A 644 -2.95 2.84 33.33
C LYS A 644 -3.81 3.84 32.54
N PRO A 645 -5.06 3.51 32.19
CA PRO A 645 -5.96 4.47 31.55
C PRO A 645 -6.15 5.67 32.48
N ARG A 646 -5.83 6.88 32.00
CA ARG A 646 -6.36 8.09 32.64
C ARG A 646 -7.89 8.01 32.57
N PRO A 647 -8.61 8.21 33.68
CA PRO A 647 -10.06 8.33 33.63
C PRO A 647 -10.43 9.53 32.76
N LEU A 648 -11.46 9.37 31.93
CA LEU A 648 -12.14 10.48 31.26
C LEU A 648 -12.87 11.35 32.31
N THR A 649 -12.13 12.16 33.06
CA THR A 649 -12.60 13.41 33.68
C THR A 649 -12.14 14.57 32.79
N GLY A 650 -13.09 15.39 32.37
CA GLY A 650 -12.92 16.31 31.25
C GLY A 650 -11.90 17.43 31.44
N LYS A 651 -11.41 17.92 30.30
CA LYS A 651 -11.35 19.33 29.87
C LYS A 651 -10.51 19.37 28.60
N GLY A 652 -11.04 19.99 27.54
CA GLY A 652 -10.26 20.35 26.35
C GLY A 652 -10.95 20.02 25.03
N ASN A 653 -11.76 20.97 24.60
CA ASN A 653 -12.28 21.21 23.26
C ASN A 653 -13.57 20.49 22.87
N GLN A 654 -14.60 21.33 22.77
CA GLN A 654 -15.99 21.09 22.44
C GLN A 654 -16.13 20.26 21.15
N PRO A 655 -17.02 19.26 21.10
CA PRO A 655 -17.56 18.79 19.84
C PRO A 655 -18.56 19.82 19.31
N GLU A 656 -18.45 20.17 18.02
CA GLU A 656 -19.46 20.92 17.28
C GLU A 656 -20.85 20.27 17.44
N PRO A 657 -21.93 21.07 17.50
CA PRO A 657 -23.28 20.55 17.67
C PRO A 657 -23.70 19.79 16.40
N GLY A 658 -24.09 18.51 16.54
CA GLY A 658 -24.89 17.83 15.51
C GLY A 658 -24.42 16.47 14.98
N THR A 659 -23.38 15.82 15.49
CA THR A 659 -23.03 14.47 15.00
C THR A 659 -22.54 13.54 16.11
N GLY A 660 -23.33 12.51 16.44
CA GLY A 660 -22.87 11.46 17.34
C GLY A 660 -23.87 10.31 17.49
N ALA A 661 -24.04 9.51 16.44
CA ALA A 661 -24.50 8.14 16.58
C ALA A 661 -23.25 7.23 16.68
N TRP A 662 -23.14 6.46 17.76
CA TRP A 662 -22.04 5.51 17.97
C TRP A 662 -22.60 4.10 17.94
N LEU A 663 -22.27 3.33 16.91
CA LEU A 663 -22.70 1.93 16.77
C LEU A 663 -21.59 1.00 17.24
N THR A 664 -21.82 0.07 18.18
CA THR A 664 -20.81 -0.94 18.52
C THR A 664 -21.25 -2.37 18.21
N HIS A 665 -20.31 -3.20 17.72
CA HIS A 665 -20.52 -4.62 17.48
C HIS A 665 -19.99 -5.45 18.65
N SER A 666 -20.79 -5.75 19.66
CA SER A 666 -20.49 -6.82 20.63
C SER A 666 -21.74 -7.34 21.32
N HIS A 667 -21.69 -8.61 21.76
CA HIS A 667 -22.70 -9.22 22.63
C HIS A 667 -22.72 -8.54 24.01
N GLY A 668 -23.43 -7.42 24.08
CA GLY A 668 -23.68 -6.66 25.30
C GLY A 668 -22.58 -5.67 25.69
N PRO A 669 -22.91 -4.70 26.55
CA PRO A 669 -22.00 -3.65 26.98
C PRO A 669 -20.94 -4.15 27.97
N PRO A 670 -19.74 -3.55 27.98
CA PRO A 670 -18.63 -3.98 28.84
C PRO A 670 -18.97 -3.85 30.33
N THR A 671 -19.05 -4.99 31.03
CA THR A 671 -19.50 -5.11 32.43
C THR A 671 -18.39 -4.96 33.48
N SER A 672 -17.21 -4.46 33.12
CA SER A 672 -16.09 -4.30 34.04
C SER A 672 -16.40 -3.33 35.20
N SER A 673 -15.73 -3.52 36.34
CA SER A 673 -15.85 -2.62 37.50
C SER A 673 -15.30 -1.21 37.25
N GLU A 674 -14.60 -0.98 36.13
CA GLU A 674 -14.09 0.34 35.75
C GLU A 674 -15.12 1.20 35.00
N ASN A 675 -16.23 0.62 34.52
CA ASN A 675 -17.32 1.37 33.90
C ASN A 675 -18.40 1.81 34.90
N VAL A 676 -17.96 2.52 35.95
CA VAL A 676 -18.85 3.19 36.92
C VAL A 676 -19.82 4.14 36.20
N LYS A 677 -19.44 4.71 35.05
CA LYS A 677 -20.34 5.54 34.21
C LYS A 677 -21.49 4.75 33.60
N TYR A 678 -21.25 3.53 33.10
CA TYR A 678 -22.30 2.68 32.52
C TYR A 678 -23.31 2.24 33.60
N ARG A 679 -22.83 1.83 34.79
CA ARG A 679 -23.71 1.55 35.94
C ARG A 679 -24.43 2.81 36.44
N ARG A 680 -23.76 3.96 36.48
CA ARG A 680 -24.37 5.27 36.86
C ARG A 680 -25.39 5.77 35.85
N TRP A 681 -25.22 5.49 34.55
CA TRP A 681 -26.21 5.81 33.52
C TRP A 681 -27.45 4.94 33.68
N ARG A 682 -27.26 3.64 33.95
CA ARG A 682 -28.35 2.70 34.23
C ARG A 682 -29.12 3.03 35.51
N SER A 683 -28.48 3.69 36.48
CA SER A 683 -29.06 4.07 37.77
C SER A 683 -29.28 5.59 37.91
N SER A 684 -29.21 6.37 36.82
CA SER A 684 -29.36 7.83 36.91
C SER A 684 -30.83 8.17 37.09
N PRO A 685 -31.23 8.83 38.19
CA PRO A 685 -32.62 9.25 38.39
C PRO A 685 -33.07 10.35 37.42
N SER A 686 -32.14 10.98 36.70
CA SER A 686 -32.30 12.32 36.12
C SER A 686 -33.06 12.42 34.79
N GLY A 687 -33.74 11.37 34.32
CA GLY A 687 -34.55 11.41 33.08
C GLY A 687 -33.78 11.68 31.76
N LYS A 688 -32.48 12.01 31.82
CA LYS A 688 -31.63 12.41 30.67
C LYS A 688 -31.09 11.26 29.82
N VAL A 689 -31.29 10.01 30.25
CA VAL A 689 -30.83 8.82 29.53
C VAL A 689 -32.01 7.87 29.30
N LEU A 690 -32.33 7.60 28.04
CA LEU A 690 -33.36 6.65 27.61
C LEU A 690 -32.70 5.32 27.22
N TRP A 691 -33.26 4.20 27.68
CA TRP A 691 -32.67 2.87 27.48
C TRP A 691 -33.67 1.92 26.79
N VAL A 692 -33.31 1.46 25.59
CA VAL A 692 -34.09 0.52 24.79
C VAL A 692 -33.35 -0.81 24.76
N ARG A 693 -33.99 -1.89 25.20
CA ARG A 693 -33.45 -3.26 25.12
C ARG A 693 -34.32 -4.08 24.19
N GLY A 694 -33.73 -4.93 23.35
CA GLY A 694 -34.43 -5.81 22.40
C GLY A 694 -35.71 -6.47 22.95
N GLY A 695 -36.86 -5.83 22.70
CA GLY A 695 -38.21 -6.28 23.10
C GLY A 695 -38.89 -5.50 24.24
N SER A 696 -38.19 -4.64 24.99
CA SER A 696 -38.78 -3.82 26.05
C SER A 696 -38.04 -2.51 26.26
N VAL A 697 -38.75 -1.37 26.20
CA VAL A 697 -38.20 -0.06 26.58
C VAL A 697 -38.28 0.11 28.10
N THR A 698 -37.14 0.32 28.76
CA THR A 698 -37.09 0.69 30.17
C THR A 698 -36.88 2.19 30.29
N ILE A 699 -37.94 2.89 30.70
CA ILE A 699 -37.96 4.35 30.83
C ILE A 699 -37.68 4.70 32.31
N GLY A 700 -36.86 5.73 32.58
CA GLY A 700 -36.64 6.22 33.95
C GLY A 700 -37.93 6.79 34.56
N THR A 701 -38.09 6.72 35.89
CA THR A 701 -39.34 7.02 36.61
C THR A 701 -39.97 8.39 36.30
N GLU A 702 -39.19 9.46 36.10
CA GLU A 702 -39.72 10.77 35.72
C GLU A 702 -40.21 10.84 34.27
N ALA A 703 -39.50 10.17 33.35
CA ALA A 703 -39.89 10.09 31.94
C ALA A 703 -41.11 9.18 31.72
N LYS A 704 -41.33 8.19 32.61
CA LYS A 704 -42.55 7.35 32.62
C LYS A 704 -43.81 8.20 32.82
N LEU A 705 -43.77 9.13 33.77
CA LEU A 705 -44.91 9.97 34.13
C LEU A 705 -45.24 10.97 33.00
N ALA A 706 -44.21 11.51 32.33
CA ALA A 706 -44.37 12.39 31.18
C ALA A 706 -44.96 11.67 29.95
N ILE A 707 -44.52 10.44 29.66
CA ILE A 707 -45.05 9.64 28.53
C ILE A 707 -46.48 9.17 28.83
N SER A 708 -46.79 8.75 30.06
CA SER A 708 -48.15 8.38 30.47
C SER A 708 -49.13 9.54 30.32
N ASN A 709 -48.69 10.76 30.70
CA ASN A 709 -49.47 11.98 30.55
C ASN A 709 -49.68 12.37 29.08
N LEU A 710 -48.68 12.17 28.21
CA LEU A 710 -48.76 12.45 26.77
C LEU A 710 -49.65 11.44 26.02
N LEU A 711 -49.68 10.18 26.47
CA LEU A 711 -50.50 9.11 25.87
C LEU A 711 -51.93 9.04 26.44
N GLY A 712 -52.25 9.82 27.48
CA GLY A 712 -53.56 9.84 28.12
C GLY A 712 -53.94 8.54 28.83
N GLN A 713 -52.98 7.65 29.10
CA GLN A 713 -53.20 6.37 29.79
C GLN A 713 -53.00 6.53 31.30
N LYS A 714 -53.96 6.05 32.09
CA LYS A 714 -53.95 6.11 33.57
C LYS A 714 -53.04 5.06 34.22
N ASP A 715 -52.66 4.02 33.49
CA ASP A 715 -51.83 2.94 34.00
C ASP A 715 -50.35 3.17 33.62
N GLU A 716 -49.45 2.97 34.59
CA GLU A 716 -48.01 3.07 34.36
C GLU A 716 -47.60 2.14 33.22
N VAL A 717 -47.16 2.71 32.10
CA VAL A 717 -46.57 1.93 31.00
C VAL A 717 -45.22 1.38 31.49
N GLU A 718 -45.22 0.19 32.09
CA GLU A 718 -44.02 -0.45 32.63
C GLU A 718 -43.01 -0.82 31.52
N SER A 719 -43.51 -1.15 30.32
CA SER A 719 -42.69 -1.53 29.16
C SER A 719 -43.46 -1.37 27.85
N CYS A 720 -42.79 -0.82 26.82
CA CYS A 720 -43.30 -0.73 25.46
C CYS A 720 -42.78 -1.90 24.61
N THR A 721 -43.66 -2.62 23.91
CA THR A 721 -43.32 -3.76 23.04
C THR A 721 -42.78 -3.30 21.68
N ARG A 722 -42.11 -4.19 20.93
CA ARG A 722 -41.52 -3.91 19.60
C ARG A 722 -42.55 -3.28 18.65
N ASP A 723 -43.75 -3.84 18.57
CA ASP A 723 -44.78 -3.39 17.63
C ASP A 723 -45.42 -2.07 18.08
N GLN A 724 -45.48 -1.81 19.40
CA GLN A 724 -45.87 -0.51 19.94
C GLN A 724 -44.83 0.59 19.64
N LEU A 725 -43.54 0.25 19.55
CA LEU A 725 -42.49 1.21 19.14
C LEU A 725 -42.66 1.64 17.67
N TYR A 726 -43.12 0.72 16.81
CA TYR A 726 -43.43 1.00 15.41
C TYR A 726 -44.81 1.63 15.19
N SER A 727 -45.73 1.50 16.15
CA SER A 727 -47.00 2.21 16.11
C SER A 727 -46.79 3.73 16.23
N GLY A 728 -47.39 4.51 15.32
CA GLY A 728 -47.11 5.94 15.19
C GLY A 728 -47.33 6.77 16.47
N SER A 729 -48.26 6.35 17.34
CA SER A 729 -48.58 7.08 18.58
C SER A 729 -47.45 7.08 19.60
N THR A 730 -46.79 5.94 19.83
CA THR A 730 -45.74 5.82 20.85
C THR A 730 -44.43 6.44 20.36
N TRP A 731 -44.15 6.33 19.06
CA TRP A 731 -43.02 7.02 18.44
C TRP A 731 -43.17 8.55 18.52
N HIS A 732 -44.35 9.09 18.26
CA HIS A 732 -44.62 10.52 18.39
C HIS A 732 -44.53 11.01 19.84
N ALA A 733 -44.96 10.22 20.81
CA ALA A 733 -44.78 10.55 22.23
C ALA A 733 -43.29 10.56 22.63
N LEU A 734 -42.50 9.61 22.12
CA LEU A 734 -41.04 9.57 22.32
C LEU A 734 -40.35 10.78 21.66
N GLU A 735 -40.74 11.13 20.43
CA GLU A 735 -40.25 12.30 19.70
C GLU A 735 -40.56 13.60 20.45
N ALA A 736 -41.80 13.79 20.91
CA ALA A 736 -42.20 14.95 21.70
C ALA A 736 -41.41 15.06 23.00
N LEU A 737 -41.18 13.93 23.69
CA LEU A 737 -40.35 13.90 24.90
C LEU A 737 -38.91 14.31 24.59
N ILE A 738 -38.29 13.74 23.55
CA ILE A 738 -36.90 14.05 23.17
C ILE A 738 -36.76 15.52 22.77
N CYS A 739 -37.71 16.07 22.01
CA CYS A 739 -37.73 17.48 21.60
C CYS A 739 -37.95 18.44 22.77
N SER A 740 -38.59 18.01 23.86
CA SER A 740 -38.78 18.82 25.07
C SER A 740 -37.53 18.95 25.94
N GLN A 741 -36.49 18.12 25.72
CA GLN A 741 -35.27 18.08 26.53
C GLN A 741 -34.11 18.80 25.85
N GLU A 742 -33.43 19.71 26.56
CA GLU A 742 -32.25 20.44 26.02
C GLU A 742 -31.08 19.50 25.64
N SER A 743 -30.94 18.38 26.34
CA SER A 743 -29.96 17.34 25.98
C SER A 743 -30.41 15.97 26.51
N CYS A 744 -30.48 15.00 25.60
CA CYS A 744 -30.89 13.62 25.91
C CYS A 744 -29.85 12.63 25.34
N PHE A 745 -29.60 11.54 26.05
CA PHE A 745 -28.81 10.42 25.56
C PHE A 745 -29.71 9.20 25.36
N LEU A 746 -29.79 8.66 24.15
CA LEU A 746 -30.52 7.43 23.85
C LEU A 746 -29.52 6.29 23.68
N VAL A 747 -29.72 5.22 24.43
CA VAL A 747 -28.92 3.99 24.32
C VAL A 747 -29.84 2.86 23.86
N ILE A 748 -29.53 2.27 22.71
CA ILE A 748 -30.22 1.10 22.16
C ILE A 748 -29.29 -0.11 22.32
N ASP A 749 -29.65 -1.04 23.20
CA ASP A 749 -28.96 -2.31 23.42
C ASP A 749 -29.66 -3.42 22.62
N ALA A 750 -28.92 -4.05 21.70
CA ALA A 750 -29.41 -5.02 20.70
C ALA A 750 -30.35 -4.43 19.63
N LEU A 751 -29.81 -3.56 18.78
CA LEU A 751 -30.50 -2.99 17.63
C LEU A 751 -31.06 -4.06 16.68
N ASP A 752 -30.35 -5.17 16.52
CA ASP A 752 -30.76 -6.34 15.72
C ASP A 752 -32.04 -7.03 16.23
N GLU A 753 -32.41 -6.82 17.47
CA GLU A 753 -33.67 -7.32 18.05
C GLU A 753 -34.82 -6.32 17.92
N CYS A 754 -34.50 -5.07 17.59
CA CYS A 754 -35.50 -4.04 17.33
C CYS A 754 -36.05 -4.15 15.91
N THR A 755 -35.31 -4.73 14.97
CA THR A 755 -35.74 -4.96 13.59
C THR A 755 -36.60 -6.22 13.44
N PRO A 756 -37.58 -6.28 12.50
CA PRO A 756 -38.40 -7.46 12.28
C PRO A 756 -37.59 -8.66 11.76
N SER A 757 -38.14 -9.87 11.96
CA SER A 757 -37.48 -11.17 11.69
C SER A 757 -37.09 -11.34 10.22
N PRO A 758 -35.98 -12.03 9.89
CA PRO A 758 -35.51 -12.25 8.51
C PRO A 758 -36.47 -13.05 7.60
N SER A 759 -37.58 -13.58 8.12
CA SER A 759 -38.63 -14.23 7.33
C SER A 759 -39.52 -13.25 6.54
N ASP A 760 -39.54 -11.97 6.93
CA ASP A 760 -40.25 -10.93 6.19
C ASP A 760 -39.41 -10.47 5.00
N LYS A 761 -39.98 -10.54 3.78
CA LYS A 761 -39.38 -9.96 2.56
C LYS A 761 -39.05 -8.46 2.72
N ASP A 762 -39.62 -7.81 3.74
CA ASP A 762 -39.48 -6.39 4.05
C ASP A 762 -38.55 -6.08 5.25
N ALA A 763 -37.87 -7.08 5.83
CA ALA A 763 -37.03 -6.89 7.03
C ALA A 763 -35.92 -5.84 6.83
N GLN A 764 -35.31 -5.82 5.63
CA GLN A 764 -34.31 -4.82 5.26
C GLN A 764 -34.91 -3.41 5.10
N ALA A 765 -36.16 -3.31 4.63
CA ALA A 765 -36.87 -2.04 4.50
C ALA A 765 -37.27 -1.47 5.86
N ALA A 766 -37.73 -2.33 6.78
CA ALA A 766 -38.07 -1.92 8.14
C ALA A 766 -36.82 -1.51 8.97
N GLY A 767 -35.70 -2.20 8.79
CA GLY A 767 -34.42 -1.79 9.38
C GLY A 767 -33.91 -0.45 8.84
N ALA A 768 -34.06 -0.22 7.53
CA ALA A 768 -33.75 1.06 6.91
C ALA A 768 -34.67 2.19 7.41
N ASP A 769 -35.97 1.92 7.60
CA ASP A 769 -36.93 2.89 8.12
C ASP A 769 -36.63 3.30 9.57
N LEU A 770 -36.28 2.34 10.42
CA LEU A 770 -35.87 2.62 11.80
C LEU A 770 -34.59 3.48 11.85
N MET A 771 -33.57 3.13 11.05
CA MET A 771 -32.33 3.91 10.99
C MET A 771 -32.56 5.31 10.44
N ARG A 772 -33.45 5.47 9.45
CA ARG A 772 -33.85 6.78 8.93
C ARG A 772 -34.51 7.64 10.01
N LYS A 773 -35.52 7.09 10.71
CA LYS A 773 -36.22 7.80 11.80
C LYS A 773 -35.28 8.20 12.94
N LEU A 774 -34.35 7.33 13.33
CA LEU A 774 -33.34 7.65 14.35
C LEU A 774 -32.38 8.75 13.90
N THR A 775 -32.00 8.76 12.61
CA THR A 775 -31.14 9.81 12.04
C THR A 775 -31.87 11.15 12.02
N GLU A 776 -33.13 11.17 11.57
CA GLU A 776 -33.99 12.37 11.57
C GLU A 776 -34.16 12.94 12.99
N LEU A 777 -34.32 12.09 14.01
CA LEU A 777 -34.38 12.52 15.40
C LEU A 777 -33.07 13.15 15.88
N THR A 778 -31.91 12.56 15.55
CA THR A 778 -30.60 13.11 15.95
C THR A 778 -30.25 14.42 15.26
N GLU A 779 -30.80 14.68 14.06
CA GLU A 779 -30.59 15.95 13.35
C GLU A 779 -31.49 17.07 13.88
N ARG A 780 -32.72 16.73 14.29
CA ARG A 780 -33.71 17.70 14.80
C ARG A 780 -33.53 18.07 16.27
N SER A 781 -32.83 17.24 17.04
CA SER A 781 -32.68 17.42 18.49
C SER A 781 -31.23 17.32 18.92
N GLY A 782 -30.88 17.85 20.11
CA GLY A 782 -29.55 17.68 20.73
C GLY A 782 -29.26 16.25 21.23
N LEU A 783 -29.94 15.25 20.67
CA LEU A 783 -29.91 13.85 21.07
C LEU A 783 -28.57 13.21 20.73
N LYS A 784 -27.96 12.54 21.71
CA LYS A 784 -26.75 11.73 21.53
C LYS A 784 -27.14 10.26 21.55
N LEU A 785 -26.86 9.55 20.46
CA LEU A 785 -27.32 8.18 20.24
C LEU A 785 -26.15 7.17 20.37
N ALA A 786 -26.35 6.11 21.14
CA ALA A 786 -25.44 4.96 21.18
C ALA A 786 -26.23 3.68 20.92
N CYS A 787 -25.88 2.95 19.87
CA CYS A 787 -26.53 1.70 19.49
C CYS A 787 -25.55 0.54 19.62
N PHE A 788 -26.00 -0.59 20.15
CA PHE A 788 -25.24 -1.83 20.26
C PHE A 788 -25.96 -2.87 19.42
N SER A 789 -25.24 -3.56 18.53
CA SER A 789 -25.83 -4.59 17.65
C SER A 789 -24.91 -5.80 17.60
N ARG A 790 -25.49 -6.99 17.40
CA ARG A 790 -24.71 -8.14 16.94
C ARG A 790 -24.25 -7.94 15.49
N ASP A 791 -23.29 -8.76 15.06
CA ASP A 791 -22.89 -8.84 13.66
C ASP A 791 -24.00 -9.55 12.86
N ASP A 792 -24.93 -8.76 12.32
CA ASP A 792 -26.09 -9.23 11.57
C ASP A 792 -25.95 -8.85 10.09
N PRO A 793 -25.90 -9.83 9.16
CA PRO A 793 -25.74 -9.58 7.73
C PRO A 793 -26.85 -8.72 7.12
N THR A 794 -28.04 -8.65 7.74
CA THR A 794 -29.15 -7.79 7.27
C THR A 794 -28.93 -6.31 7.60
N LEU A 795 -28.32 -6.02 8.76
CA LEU A 795 -28.01 -4.68 9.23
C LEU A 795 -26.66 -4.17 8.75
N ASN A 796 -25.68 -5.05 8.53
CA ASN A 796 -24.33 -4.69 8.11
C ASN A 796 -24.24 -3.74 6.90
N PRO A 797 -25.03 -3.91 5.81
CA PRO A 797 -25.01 -2.98 4.68
C PRO A 797 -25.54 -1.58 5.04
N LEU A 798 -26.46 -1.50 6.01
CA LEU A 798 -27.02 -0.25 6.51
C LEU A 798 -26.01 0.43 7.45
N LEU A 799 -25.33 -0.34 8.31
CA LEU A 799 -24.36 0.15 9.28
C LEU A 799 -23.03 0.60 8.67
N GLN A 800 -22.62 0.05 7.53
CA GLN A 800 -21.41 0.47 6.80
C GLN A 800 -21.43 1.95 6.37
N LYS A 801 -22.62 2.57 6.30
CA LYS A 801 -22.78 3.98 5.94
C LYS A 801 -22.70 4.92 7.15
N SER A 802 -22.65 4.40 8.38
CA SER A 802 -22.70 5.14 9.63
C SER A 802 -21.39 5.04 10.43
N ALA A 803 -21.15 5.99 11.35
CA ALA A 803 -19.99 5.95 12.25
C ALA A 803 -20.12 4.76 13.23
N CYS A 804 -19.36 3.70 12.97
CA CYS A 804 -19.41 2.46 13.74
C CYS A 804 -18.05 2.14 14.38
N ILE A 805 -18.09 1.70 15.63
CA ILE A 805 -17.01 1.12 16.42
C ILE A 805 -17.18 -0.40 16.45
N THR A 806 -16.50 -1.13 15.57
CA THR A 806 -16.48 -2.59 15.64
C THR A 806 -15.59 -3.05 16.80
N LEU A 807 -16.16 -3.74 17.81
CA LEU A 807 -15.35 -4.34 18.87
C LEU A 807 -14.82 -5.68 18.37
N ARG A 808 -13.53 -5.68 18.00
CA ARG A 808 -12.88 -6.89 17.49
C ARG A 808 -12.53 -7.83 18.66
N PRO A 809 -12.69 -9.16 18.50
CA PRO A 809 -12.40 -10.15 19.55
C PRO A 809 -11.00 -10.03 20.17
N ASP A 810 -9.99 -9.66 19.36
CA ASP A 810 -8.60 -9.47 19.79
C ASP A 810 -8.44 -8.33 20.82
N LEU A 811 -9.29 -7.30 20.74
CA LEU A 811 -9.21 -6.12 21.59
C LEU A 811 -9.94 -6.28 22.93
N VAL A 812 -10.97 -7.14 22.98
CA VAL A 812 -11.79 -7.34 24.19
C VAL A 812 -11.42 -8.60 24.97
N MET A 813 -10.53 -9.44 24.44
CA MET A 813 -10.14 -10.70 25.07
C MET A 813 -9.53 -10.52 26.47
N SER A 814 -8.79 -9.44 26.71
CA SER A 814 -8.24 -9.11 28.03
C SER A 814 -9.34 -8.85 29.05
N ASP A 815 -10.42 -8.17 28.63
CA ASP A 815 -11.55 -7.83 29.49
C ASP A 815 -12.43 -9.05 29.77
N VAL A 816 -12.66 -9.88 28.75
CA VAL A 816 -13.36 -11.18 28.91
C VAL A 816 -12.60 -12.05 29.90
N LEU A 817 -11.27 -12.13 29.78
CA LEU A 817 -10.43 -12.89 30.69
C LEU A 817 -10.42 -12.31 32.11
N ALA A 818 -10.41 -10.99 32.26
CA ALA A 818 -10.48 -10.33 33.56
C ALA A 818 -11.83 -10.61 34.26
N VAL A 819 -12.94 -10.58 33.51
CA VAL A 819 -14.27 -10.95 34.03
C VAL A 819 -14.31 -12.43 34.40
N PHE A 820 -13.83 -13.31 33.51
CA PHE A 820 -13.78 -14.76 33.76
C PHE A 820 -12.96 -15.08 35.03
N LEU A 821 -11.74 -14.56 35.15
CA LEU A 821 -10.90 -14.82 36.32
C LEU A 821 -11.51 -14.25 37.60
N LYS A 822 -12.15 -13.08 37.52
CA LYS A 822 -12.84 -12.49 38.68
C LYS A 822 -14.03 -13.33 39.13
N GLU A 823 -14.79 -13.91 38.20
CA GLU A 823 -15.87 -14.85 38.54
C GLU A 823 -15.32 -16.20 39.02
N TYR A 824 -14.23 -16.69 38.41
CA TYR A 824 -13.55 -17.92 38.84
C TYR A 824 -13.03 -17.81 40.27
N ASP A 825 -12.35 -16.71 40.60
CA ASP A 825 -11.73 -16.48 41.92
C ASP A 825 -12.76 -16.18 43.02
N ARG A 826 -13.99 -15.78 42.64
CA ARG A 826 -15.08 -15.51 43.59
C ARG A 826 -15.77 -16.78 44.08
N ASP A 827 -15.72 -17.86 43.31
CA ASP A 827 -16.50 -19.06 43.58
C ASP A 827 -15.64 -20.16 44.21
N PRO A 828 -15.91 -20.55 45.47
CA PRO A 828 -15.10 -21.54 46.18
C PRO A 828 -15.23 -22.97 45.63
N ALA A 829 -16.24 -23.24 44.79
CA ALA A 829 -16.48 -24.55 44.18
C ALA A 829 -15.51 -24.88 43.03
N LEU A 830 -14.75 -23.90 42.52
CA LEU A 830 -13.85 -24.09 41.38
C LEU A 830 -12.42 -24.46 41.84
N PRO A 831 -11.79 -25.53 41.30
CA PRO A 831 -10.47 -25.97 41.74
C PRO A 831 -9.39 -24.91 41.48
N PRO A 832 -8.59 -24.50 42.49
CA PRO A 832 -7.55 -23.49 42.29
C PRO A 832 -6.42 -23.95 41.35
N GLY A 833 -6.12 -25.26 41.33
CA GLY A 833 -5.07 -25.86 40.49
C GLY A 833 -5.36 -25.81 38.98
N SER A 834 -6.61 -25.64 38.59
CA SER A 834 -7.06 -25.65 37.19
C SER A 834 -7.13 -24.25 36.57
N ARG A 835 -6.96 -23.21 37.39
CA ARG A 835 -7.09 -21.79 37.02
C ARG A 835 -6.25 -21.38 35.82
N GLU A 836 -4.95 -21.71 35.83
CA GLU A 836 -4.05 -21.30 34.74
C GLU A 836 -4.24 -22.13 33.45
N ARG A 837 -4.80 -23.35 33.58
CA ARG A 837 -5.21 -24.17 32.42
C ARG A 837 -6.48 -23.60 31.78
N ALA A 838 -7.49 -23.31 32.60
CA ALA A 838 -8.74 -22.69 32.16
C ALA A 838 -8.48 -21.34 31.47
N LYS A 839 -7.64 -20.48 32.06
CA LYS A 839 -7.20 -19.21 31.47
C LYS A 839 -6.62 -19.36 30.07
N ARG A 840 -5.70 -20.33 29.87
CA ARG A 840 -5.10 -20.59 28.54
C ARG A 840 -6.11 -21.07 27.50
N ARG A 841 -7.21 -21.72 27.91
CA ARG A 841 -8.27 -22.20 27.02
C ARG A 841 -9.29 -21.12 26.69
N VAL A 842 -9.67 -20.31 27.67
CA VAL A 842 -10.52 -19.12 27.46
C VAL A 842 -9.87 -18.19 26.43
N LEU A 843 -8.56 -17.94 26.54
CA LEU A 843 -7.80 -17.14 25.54
C LEU A 843 -7.88 -17.68 24.10
N LYS A 844 -8.08 -18.99 23.94
CA LYS A 844 -8.14 -19.64 22.62
C LYS A 844 -9.56 -19.76 22.07
N THR A 845 -10.56 -19.80 22.94
CA THR A 845 -11.91 -20.30 22.58
C THR A 845 -13.01 -19.27 22.78
N ALA A 846 -12.83 -18.29 23.68
CA ALA A 846 -13.90 -17.36 24.04
C ALA A 846 -14.28 -16.38 22.92
N ASP A 847 -13.41 -16.20 21.92
CA ASP A 847 -13.60 -15.32 20.75
C ASP A 847 -14.22 -13.94 21.09
N GLY A 848 -13.78 -13.34 22.19
CA GLY A 848 -14.26 -12.03 22.64
C GLY A 848 -15.67 -12.01 23.25
N SER A 849 -16.27 -13.17 23.52
CA SER A 849 -17.64 -13.29 24.07
C SER A 849 -17.66 -13.34 25.59
N PHE A 850 -18.13 -12.26 26.22
CA PHE A 850 -18.41 -12.21 27.67
C PHE A 850 -19.49 -13.20 28.08
N LEU A 851 -20.51 -13.38 27.24
CA LEU A 851 -21.58 -14.35 27.48
C LEU A 851 -21.04 -15.77 27.52
N TRP A 852 -20.17 -16.14 26.57
CA TRP A 852 -19.57 -17.46 26.54
C TRP A 852 -18.81 -17.76 27.83
N ALA A 853 -18.00 -16.81 28.32
CA ALA A 853 -17.22 -16.98 29.54
C ALA A 853 -18.12 -17.25 30.77
N LYS A 854 -19.23 -16.51 30.89
CA LYS A 854 -20.22 -16.69 31.96
C LYS A 854 -20.93 -18.05 31.86
N LEU A 855 -21.40 -18.42 30.67
CA LEU A 855 -22.08 -19.70 30.43
C LEU A 855 -21.14 -20.88 30.66
N PHE A 856 -19.87 -20.77 30.26
CA PHE A 856 -18.86 -21.80 30.47
C PHE A 856 -18.60 -22.04 31.96
N LEU A 857 -18.51 -20.98 32.77
CA LEU A 857 -18.41 -21.12 34.23
C LEU A 857 -19.68 -21.74 34.83
N GLN A 858 -20.86 -21.38 34.34
CA GLN A 858 -22.11 -22.00 34.79
C GLN A 858 -22.19 -23.49 34.44
N TYR A 859 -21.67 -23.89 33.28
CA TYR A 859 -21.59 -25.28 32.84
C TYR A 859 -20.56 -26.10 33.63
N ALA A 860 -19.40 -25.50 33.94
CA ALA A 860 -18.42 -26.14 34.80
C ALA A 860 -19.02 -26.41 36.19
N LYS A 861 -19.83 -25.48 36.71
CA LYS A 861 -20.50 -25.57 38.02
C LYS A 861 -21.75 -26.45 38.07
N SER A 862 -22.22 -27.02 36.96
CA SER A 862 -23.43 -27.86 37.02
C SER A 862 -23.17 -29.26 37.58
N VAL A 863 -21.93 -29.55 38.02
CA VAL A 863 -21.57 -30.76 38.79
C VAL A 863 -20.98 -30.35 40.12
N ASP A 864 -21.20 -31.19 41.12
CA ASP A 864 -20.68 -31.00 42.48
C ASP A 864 -19.31 -31.67 42.70
N ASP A 865 -18.85 -32.56 41.79
CA ASP A 865 -17.59 -33.29 41.90
C ASP A 865 -16.39 -32.51 41.32
N ALA A 866 -15.32 -32.39 42.11
CA ALA A 866 -14.13 -31.62 41.76
C ALA A 866 -13.37 -32.17 40.55
N GLU A 867 -13.31 -33.49 40.37
CA GLU A 867 -12.66 -34.12 39.20
C GLU A 867 -13.50 -33.90 37.92
N ALA A 868 -14.82 -34.03 38.03
CA ALA A 868 -15.73 -33.72 36.92
C ALA A 868 -15.71 -32.24 36.51
N ILE A 869 -15.57 -31.32 37.48
CA ILE A 869 -15.39 -29.89 37.21
C ILE A 869 -14.09 -29.65 36.43
N ASP A 870 -12.97 -30.26 36.83
CA ASP A 870 -11.68 -30.12 36.12
C ASP A 870 -11.77 -30.65 34.68
N MET A 871 -12.37 -31.83 34.48
CA MET A 871 -12.58 -32.40 33.16
C MET A 871 -13.43 -31.49 32.24
N ARG A 872 -14.42 -30.80 32.79
CA ARG A 872 -15.24 -29.83 32.03
C ARG A 872 -14.49 -28.55 31.69
N LEU A 873 -13.65 -28.10 32.61
CA LEU A 873 -12.73 -26.99 32.35
C LEU A 873 -11.73 -27.36 31.23
N GLU A 874 -11.41 -28.64 31.05
CA GLU A 874 -10.57 -29.15 29.95
C GLU A 874 -11.32 -29.29 28.62
N ALA A 875 -12.55 -29.83 28.61
CA ALA A 875 -13.32 -30.13 27.40
C ALA A 875 -13.91 -28.90 26.66
N CYS A 876 -13.68 -27.69 27.21
CA CYS A 876 -13.95 -26.36 26.68
C CYS A 876 -14.78 -26.30 25.35
N PRO A 877 -16.10 -26.06 25.42
CA PRO A 877 -16.96 -25.97 24.22
C PRO A 877 -16.58 -24.79 23.31
N ALA A 878 -16.70 -24.96 21.99
CA ALA A 878 -16.20 -23.99 21.01
C ALA A 878 -17.11 -22.75 20.87
N LYS A 879 -18.43 -22.92 21.04
CA LYS A 879 -19.42 -21.84 20.91
C LYS A 879 -20.42 -21.83 22.07
N PRO A 880 -21.12 -20.70 22.32
CA PRO A 880 -22.16 -20.63 23.35
C PRO A 880 -23.29 -21.66 23.17
N HIS A 881 -23.62 -21.98 21.92
CA HIS A 881 -24.64 -22.97 21.58
C HIS A 881 -24.27 -24.38 22.05
N ASP A 882 -22.99 -24.75 21.96
CA ASP A 882 -22.50 -26.05 22.44
C ASP A 882 -22.65 -26.15 23.98
N VAL A 883 -22.57 -25.01 24.69
CA VAL A 883 -22.80 -24.97 26.15
C VAL A 883 -24.28 -25.23 26.45
N TYR A 884 -25.19 -24.58 25.72
CA TYR A 884 -26.63 -24.79 25.87
C TYR A 884 -27.02 -26.24 25.61
N GLU A 885 -26.53 -26.82 24.53
CA GLU A 885 -26.79 -28.21 24.15
C GLU A 885 -26.32 -29.19 25.24
N ARG A 886 -25.06 -29.05 25.70
CA ARG A 886 -24.50 -29.92 26.74
C ARG A 886 -25.26 -29.78 28.07
N MET A 887 -25.61 -28.56 28.47
CA MET A 887 -26.39 -28.35 29.70
C MET A 887 -27.80 -28.94 29.61
N LEU A 888 -28.48 -28.83 28.47
CA LEU A 888 -29.81 -29.43 28.27
C LEU A 888 -29.74 -30.96 28.26
N LEU A 889 -28.75 -31.54 27.58
CA LEU A 889 -28.53 -32.99 27.56
C LEU A 889 -28.24 -33.53 28.95
N GLU A 890 -27.41 -32.84 29.73
CA GLU A 890 -27.12 -33.22 31.11
C GLU A 890 -28.33 -33.12 32.02
N THR A 891 -29.07 -32.02 31.95
CA THR A 891 -30.29 -31.87 32.75
C THR A 891 -31.30 -32.98 32.42
N SER A 892 -31.35 -33.42 31.17
CA SER A 892 -32.19 -34.55 30.75
C SER A 892 -31.67 -35.92 31.23
N ARG A 893 -30.34 -36.15 31.19
CA ARG A 893 -29.71 -37.44 31.56
C ARG A 893 -29.52 -37.63 33.06
N LEU A 894 -29.02 -36.62 33.77
CA LEU A 894 -28.75 -36.65 35.21
C LEU A 894 -29.98 -36.31 36.05
N GLY A 895 -30.89 -35.47 35.52
CA GLY A 895 -32.13 -35.10 36.21
C GLY A 895 -33.22 -36.17 36.19
N GLY A 896 -33.03 -37.27 35.44
CA GLY A 896 -33.99 -38.37 35.37
C GLY A 896 -35.37 -37.94 34.84
N PHE A 897 -35.42 -36.95 33.96
CA PHE A 897 -36.70 -36.42 33.46
C PHE A 897 -37.50 -37.49 32.73
N GLY A 898 -38.72 -37.74 33.21
CA GLY A 898 -39.68 -38.58 32.52
C GLY A 898 -40.13 -37.96 31.18
N GLU A 899 -40.90 -38.73 30.42
CA GLU A 899 -41.48 -38.28 29.15
C GLU A 899 -42.37 -37.03 29.36
N GLU A 900 -43.09 -36.97 30.49
CA GLU A 900 -43.92 -35.81 30.85
C GLU A 900 -43.12 -34.53 31.11
N ASP A 901 -42.00 -34.60 31.84
CA ASP A 901 -41.16 -33.44 32.14
C ASP A 901 -40.44 -32.93 30.89
N THR A 902 -40.05 -33.86 30.00
CA THR A 902 -39.47 -33.52 28.69
C THR A 902 -40.50 -32.82 27.80
N ARG A 903 -41.75 -33.29 27.81
CA ARG A 903 -42.87 -32.65 27.12
C ARG A 903 -43.17 -31.26 27.71
N LEU A 904 -43.24 -31.14 29.04
CA LEU A 904 -43.51 -29.89 29.73
C LEU A 904 -42.45 -28.83 29.40
N ARG A 905 -41.16 -29.19 29.46
CA ARG A 905 -40.05 -28.31 29.07
C ARG A 905 -40.21 -27.81 27.63
N ARG A 906 -40.54 -28.71 26.70
CA ARG A 906 -40.74 -28.38 25.29
C ARG A 906 -41.91 -27.41 25.11
N THR A 907 -43.03 -27.65 25.78
CA THR A 907 -44.22 -26.79 25.73
C THR A 907 -43.93 -25.39 26.31
N VAL A 908 -43.17 -25.30 27.40
CA VAL A 908 -42.73 -24.01 27.96
C VAL A 908 -41.89 -23.22 26.97
N PHE A 909 -40.96 -23.85 26.25
CA PHE A 909 -40.17 -23.16 25.23
C PHE A 909 -41.02 -22.64 24.06
N VAL A 910 -41.97 -23.44 23.54
CA VAL A 910 -42.90 -23.00 22.48
C VAL A 910 -43.71 -21.80 22.95
N PHE A 911 -44.25 -21.88 24.17
CA PHE A 911 -45.05 -20.81 24.74
C PHE A 911 -44.26 -19.50 24.86
N LEU A 912 -43.03 -19.56 25.37
CA LEU A 912 -42.17 -18.38 25.51
C LEU A 912 -41.72 -17.81 24.16
N LEU A 913 -41.55 -18.64 23.13
CA LEU A 913 -41.18 -18.18 21.79
C LEU A 913 -42.34 -17.46 21.08
N GLY A 914 -43.58 -17.93 21.29
CA GLY A 914 -44.77 -17.40 20.64
C GLY A 914 -45.51 -16.30 21.38
N ALA A 915 -45.24 -16.08 22.67
CA ALA A 915 -45.85 -15.00 23.43
C ALA A 915 -45.45 -13.60 22.89
N GLN A 916 -46.46 -12.74 22.67
CA GLN A 916 -46.28 -11.31 22.36
C GLN A 916 -46.18 -10.45 23.64
N THR A 917 -46.81 -10.89 24.72
CA THR A 917 -46.79 -10.19 26.03
C THR A 917 -45.94 -10.94 27.05
N PRO A 918 -45.42 -10.25 28.09
CA PRO A 918 -44.63 -10.89 29.15
C PRO A 918 -45.39 -12.06 29.80
N VAL A 919 -44.75 -13.22 29.87
CA VAL A 919 -45.34 -14.44 30.45
C VAL A 919 -45.11 -14.46 31.97
N THR A 920 -46.14 -14.79 32.75
CA THR A 920 -46.05 -14.90 34.21
C THR A 920 -46.17 -16.36 34.67
N VAL A 921 -45.69 -16.69 35.87
CA VAL A 921 -45.79 -18.05 36.43
C VAL A 921 -47.25 -18.50 36.59
N PRO A 922 -48.19 -17.68 37.12
CA PRO A 922 -49.60 -18.05 37.19
C PRO A 922 -50.20 -18.36 35.82
N MET A 923 -49.82 -17.62 34.78
CA MET A 923 -50.30 -17.85 33.42
C MET A 923 -49.84 -19.22 32.88
N LEU A 924 -48.59 -19.60 33.13
CA LEU A 924 -48.09 -20.92 32.76
C LEU A 924 -48.77 -22.03 33.57
N VAL A 925 -49.04 -21.80 34.86
CA VAL A 925 -49.81 -22.73 35.72
C VAL A 925 -51.21 -22.95 35.16
N ASP A 926 -51.90 -21.89 34.75
CA ASP A 926 -53.27 -21.97 34.23
C ASP A 926 -53.37 -22.65 32.87
N VAL A 927 -52.45 -22.32 31.95
CA VAL A 927 -52.43 -22.83 30.57
C VAL A 927 -51.88 -24.26 30.49
N LEU A 928 -50.79 -24.53 31.22
CA LEU A 928 -50.09 -25.83 31.18
C LEU A 928 -50.55 -26.78 32.29
N LYS A 929 -51.48 -26.36 33.15
CA LYS A 929 -52.02 -27.14 34.29
C LYS A 929 -50.93 -27.70 35.21
N ILE A 930 -49.90 -26.90 35.47
CA ILE A 930 -48.81 -27.24 36.39
C ILE A 930 -49.28 -27.03 37.83
N PRO A 931 -48.95 -27.90 38.80
CA PRO A 931 -49.26 -27.66 40.21
C PRO A 931 -48.67 -26.33 40.69
N GLU A 932 -49.51 -25.46 41.27
CA GLU A 932 -49.15 -24.08 41.65
C GLU A 932 -48.01 -24.02 42.69
N ARG A 933 -48.00 -24.97 43.63
CA ARG A 933 -46.93 -25.10 44.63
C ARG A 933 -45.62 -25.55 43.98
N GLY A 934 -44.63 -24.66 43.97
CA GLY A 934 -43.29 -24.95 43.45
C GLY A 934 -43.17 -24.85 41.93
N ALA A 935 -44.20 -24.36 41.21
CA ALA A 935 -44.19 -24.21 39.76
C ALA A 935 -42.98 -23.41 39.26
N ALA A 936 -42.65 -22.30 39.91
CA ALA A 936 -41.51 -21.46 39.54
C ALA A 936 -40.18 -22.22 39.61
N ALA A 937 -39.94 -22.95 40.70
CA ALA A 937 -38.73 -23.75 40.88
C ALA A 937 -38.67 -24.92 39.88
N ARG A 938 -39.80 -25.59 39.63
CA ARG A 938 -39.90 -26.69 38.66
C ARG A 938 -39.63 -26.22 37.23
N ILE A 939 -40.23 -25.11 36.79
CA ILE A 939 -39.99 -24.51 35.47
C ILE A 939 -38.53 -24.09 35.34
N GLN A 940 -37.96 -23.46 36.37
CA GLN A 940 -36.57 -23.04 36.37
C GLN A 940 -35.61 -24.22 36.28
N GLN A 941 -35.89 -25.31 36.99
CA GLN A 941 -35.07 -26.53 36.95
C GLN A 941 -35.14 -27.21 35.58
N LEU A 942 -36.33 -27.31 34.98
CA LEU A 942 -36.52 -27.93 33.66
C LEU A 942 -35.85 -27.14 32.54
N CYS A 943 -35.88 -25.80 32.62
CA CYS A 943 -35.51 -24.92 31.51
C CYS A 943 -34.14 -24.23 31.65
N LYS A 944 -33.36 -24.54 32.70
CA LYS A 944 -31.99 -24.01 32.89
C LYS A 944 -31.06 -24.56 31.78
N PRO A 945 -30.15 -23.74 31.20
CA PRO A 945 -29.83 -22.34 31.51
C PRO A 945 -30.63 -21.31 30.70
N LEU A 946 -31.57 -21.74 29.86
CA LEU A 946 -32.16 -20.90 28.81
C LEU A 946 -33.25 -19.96 29.31
N VAL A 947 -33.90 -20.29 30.42
CA VAL A 947 -35.02 -19.51 30.98
C VAL A 947 -34.69 -19.02 32.37
N HIS A 948 -35.00 -17.75 32.62
CA HIS A 948 -34.98 -17.13 33.93
C HIS A 948 -36.42 -17.00 34.42
N VAL A 949 -36.65 -17.50 35.64
CA VAL A 949 -37.93 -17.38 36.32
C VAL A 949 -37.74 -16.40 37.46
N SER A 950 -38.51 -15.31 37.42
CA SER A 950 -38.63 -14.32 38.49
C SER A 950 -40.04 -14.39 39.09
N GLU A 951 -40.26 -13.74 40.24
CA GLU A 951 -41.58 -13.74 40.90
C GLU A 951 -42.70 -13.17 40.03
N SER A 952 -42.38 -12.25 39.11
CA SER A 952 -43.37 -11.58 38.25
C SER A 952 -43.34 -12.02 36.78
N ARG A 953 -42.24 -12.62 36.27
CA ARG A 953 -42.07 -12.92 34.84
C ARG A 953 -41.22 -14.17 34.58
N VAL A 954 -41.52 -14.86 33.48
CA VAL A 954 -40.74 -15.96 32.90
C VAL A 954 -40.21 -15.50 31.54
N GLU A 955 -38.89 -15.45 31.41
CA GLU A 955 -38.22 -14.91 30.22
C GLU A 955 -37.04 -15.76 29.76
N ILE A 956 -36.74 -15.70 28.46
CA ILE A 956 -35.53 -16.32 27.90
C ILE A 956 -34.32 -15.50 28.36
N CYS A 957 -33.35 -16.16 29.00
CA CYS A 957 -32.18 -15.53 29.62
C CYS A 957 -31.34 -14.68 28.64
N HIS A 958 -31.26 -15.11 27.38
CA HIS A 958 -30.44 -14.45 26.38
C HIS A 958 -31.00 -14.59 24.95
N PRO A 959 -30.90 -13.57 24.10
CA PRO A 959 -31.34 -13.64 22.69
C PRO A 959 -30.67 -14.75 21.86
N SER A 960 -29.43 -15.11 22.16
CA SER A 960 -28.77 -16.27 21.54
C SER A 960 -29.39 -17.62 21.95
N ALA A 961 -30.04 -17.70 23.12
CA ALA A 961 -30.83 -18.88 23.51
C ALA A 961 -32.12 -18.97 22.70
N ARG A 962 -32.74 -17.82 22.39
CA ARG A 962 -33.89 -17.75 21.47
C ARG A 962 -33.51 -18.26 20.07
N GLY A 963 -32.40 -17.79 19.51
CA GLY A 963 -31.90 -18.25 18.20
C GLY A 963 -31.55 -19.74 18.18
N PHE A 964 -31.03 -20.27 19.29
CA PHE A 964 -30.80 -21.71 19.46
C PHE A 964 -32.11 -22.50 19.45
N LEU A 965 -33.13 -22.07 20.19
CA LEU A 965 -34.44 -22.76 20.26
C LEU A 965 -35.22 -22.73 18.94
N LEU A 966 -35.03 -21.70 18.09
CA LEU A 966 -35.66 -21.58 16.78
C LEU A 966 -35.03 -22.49 15.69
N GLY A 967 -34.04 -23.32 16.02
CA GLY A 967 -33.53 -24.32 15.08
C GLY A 967 -32.62 -23.76 13.98
N LEU A 968 -32.12 -22.53 14.11
CA LEU A 968 -31.14 -21.93 13.19
C LEU A 968 -29.76 -22.64 13.22
N HIS A 969 -29.61 -23.73 13.97
CA HIS A 969 -28.38 -24.48 14.12
C HIS A 969 -28.60 -25.99 13.90
N PRO A 970 -27.80 -26.66 13.04
CA PRO A 970 -28.08 -28.00 12.51
C PRO A 970 -28.03 -29.15 13.52
N ARG A 971 -27.62 -28.91 14.78
CA ARG A 971 -27.52 -29.93 15.85
C ARG A 971 -28.67 -29.88 16.87
N VAL A 972 -29.52 -28.85 16.81
CA VAL A 972 -30.62 -28.67 17.78
C VAL A 972 -31.67 -29.75 17.61
N THR A 973 -31.92 -30.19 16.37
CA THR A 973 -32.89 -31.22 15.99
C THR A 973 -32.62 -32.58 16.64
N ASP A 974 -31.38 -32.88 17.01
CA ASP A 974 -31.00 -34.15 17.65
C ASP A 974 -31.25 -34.15 19.17
N THR A 975 -31.39 -32.97 19.78
CA THR A 975 -31.53 -32.81 21.24
C THR A 975 -32.93 -32.35 21.68
N LEU A 976 -33.62 -31.61 20.81
CA LEU A 976 -35.02 -31.24 20.95
C LEU A 976 -35.74 -31.66 19.66
N PRO A 977 -36.64 -32.66 19.68
CA PRO A 977 -37.37 -33.06 18.48
C PRO A 977 -38.18 -31.88 17.92
N PRO A 978 -38.27 -31.74 16.58
CA PRO A 978 -38.90 -30.59 15.94
C PRO A 978 -40.35 -30.41 16.41
N PHE A 979 -40.77 -29.16 16.63
CA PHE A 979 -42.13 -28.81 17.04
C PHE A 979 -43.14 -29.28 15.98
N THR A 980 -44.21 -29.97 16.38
CA THR A 980 -45.26 -30.33 15.43
C THR A 980 -46.29 -29.19 15.35
N LEU A 981 -46.77 -28.89 14.14
CA LEU A 981 -47.81 -27.87 13.91
C LEU A 981 -49.09 -28.14 14.73
N VAL A 982 -49.35 -29.41 15.04
CA VAL A 982 -50.49 -29.85 15.87
C VAL A 982 -50.34 -29.35 17.31
N GLU A 983 -49.17 -29.50 17.92
CA GLU A 983 -48.90 -29.04 19.29
C GLU A 983 -48.97 -27.51 19.40
N CYS A 984 -48.51 -26.78 18.38
CA CYS A 984 -48.65 -25.32 18.34
C CYS A 984 -50.12 -24.89 18.25
N ARG A 985 -50.93 -25.57 17.42
CA ARG A 985 -52.37 -25.31 17.28
C ARG A 985 -53.14 -25.56 18.59
N GLU A 986 -52.84 -26.66 19.29
CA GLU A 986 -53.46 -26.96 20.59
C GLU A 986 -53.13 -25.92 21.68
N LEU A 987 -51.95 -25.29 21.63
CA LEU A 987 -51.57 -24.21 22.54
C LEU A 987 -52.24 -22.89 22.18
N LEU A 988 -52.37 -22.60 20.89
CA LEU A 988 -53.09 -21.43 20.36
C LEU A 988 -54.55 -21.44 20.81
N GLU A 989 -55.22 -22.60 20.73
CA GLU A 989 -56.63 -22.77 21.15
C GLU A 989 -56.86 -22.55 22.66
N LYS A 990 -55.83 -22.78 23.48
CA LYS A 990 -55.89 -22.62 24.95
C LYS A 990 -55.64 -21.18 25.42
N CYS A 991 -55.29 -20.25 24.53
CA CYS A 991 -54.98 -18.86 24.87
C CYS A 991 -55.93 -17.86 24.20
N PRO A 992 -56.30 -16.75 24.89
CA PRO A 992 -57.13 -15.72 24.29
C PRO A 992 -56.45 -15.01 23.11
N GLY A 993 -57.23 -14.64 22.10
CA GLY A 993 -56.74 -14.06 20.84
C GLY A 993 -55.94 -12.76 21.01
N ARG A 994 -54.89 -12.60 20.19
CA ARG A 994 -53.79 -11.59 20.22
C ARG A 994 -52.63 -11.86 21.19
N PHE A 995 -52.57 -13.03 21.82
CA PHE A 995 -51.40 -13.37 22.65
C PHE A 995 -50.20 -13.88 21.83
N TRP A 996 -50.46 -14.43 20.65
CA TRP A 996 -49.48 -15.13 19.83
C TRP A 996 -49.04 -14.30 18.64
N ARG A 997 -47.81 -14.53 18.18
CA ARG A 997 -47.32 -13.92 16.94
C ARG A 997 -47.95 -14.57 15.71
N ASP A 998 -48.30 -13.75 14.72
CA ASP A 998 -48.90 -14.21 13.45
C ASP A 998 -47.89 -14.95 12.55
N ASP A 999 -46.58 -14.89 12.86
CA ASP A 999 -45.46 -15.44 12.07
C ASP A 999 -44.99 -16.85 12.49
N LEU A 1000 -45.59 -17.44 13.54
CA LEU A 1000 -45.28 -18.75 14.14
C LEU A 1000 -46.36 -19.79 13.83
#